data_AF-D7BHB2-F1
#
_entry.id   AF-D7BHB2-F1
#
_cell.length_a   1.000
_cell.length_b   1.000
_cell.length_c   1.000
_cell.angle_alpha   90.00
_cell.angle_beta   90.00
_cell.angle_gamma   90.00
#
_symmetry.space_group_name_H-M   'P 1'
#
loop_
_entity.id
_entity.type
_entity.pdbx_description
1 polymer ?
#
loop_
_entity_poly.entity_id
_entity_poly.type
_entity_poly.pdbx_seq_one_letter_code
_entity_poly.pdbx_strand_id
1 'polypeptide(L)'
;MKAFQRLGMVGILISALAACSPGGNGGKPDPNLFNEGNSWKGEIPSDAQRVSPEEFQKGIASGELVLSSAASVAAAKQAREAQYQSDKNFLNSIPEKDPNTAALLTEAAGSPSFEGDRPVSGPGGESVVLFGLGTQLRNAAETYQRSQSVENALDDYALSYSLLPEDLKPQAPSPASLKGKSLAEVKAALEQLNSLLGSKSASLRTARLEPGGGIRPQAINPGNGTDNNGPCTPTNLVKRFWFPLKNFISPVKNQAKRGTCWAFAAIGAVESRERVQNNNPADLSEQFLVNKVKQDWDSSDYSDGYWSEKALETAVNKGQSFPSEGGWTYNGATSRPSVKDGDSDSYANSCNGYTGTCSDTAHESRRVCTTFIFTFCSYAKVSFGGPGVASSKTIQVWKNGEAFKLNLLRQKLSQGYVLLASFPVYKGFMDDVKNDGVVSNYAKTKLDDKGKEVAGSYGGHAVQIVGFLSNEDMSQFGQTPNIGGGGYFIVKNSWGCGAGDGGFYYVPADYVSSIFDSLSVLNFDGRRSEAWKQEQAAPGGSEAPKITIKTNPATVQLRVETNLAQFFQITHPVAKSVNLSVTSNLDGTLYSGGWSTDQSSLFGPELKRTFTSVGSRTLTLLAKYGNSQASSSFVVKVINTPPTLNLQYGGDPHQGEAYPITALITDPNEPDINKLCGTTTWSVDAPDTLSAGTGCSVSVTFGATGSRQVRVTTQDSDGATATQTLNLNVLPPPPQPLPQDHRLRGVLEGVYRWAVPLLREREGGGWQYHRLERYRLYPSHWARPYPVLRRNYRGKP
;
A
#
# COMPACT_ATOMS: atom_id res chain seq x y z
N MET A 1 18.55 60.78 68.30
CA MET A 1 20.00 61.03 68.43
C MET A 1 20.72 59.99 67.58
N LYS A 2 21.49 60.21 66.51
CA LYS A 2 21.85 61.29 65.57
C LYS A 2 22.08 60.50 64.25
N ALA A 3 21.27 60.68 63.20
CA ALA A 3 21.43 61.63 62.10
C ALA A 3 22.52 61.28 61.05
N PHE A 4 22.04 60.95 59.84
CA PHE A 4 22.46 61.43 58.50
C PHE A 4 23.92 61.27 57.99
N GLN A 5 24.00 61.04 56.66
CA GLN A 5 25.17 60.98 55.75
C GLN A 5 25.78 59.56 55.63
N ARG A 6 25.76 58.89 54.47
CA ARG A 6 26.30 59.35 53.17
C ARG A 6 25.51 58.80 51.97
N LEU A 7 24.90 59.69 51.21
CA LEU A 7 24.83 59.59 49.75
C LEU A 7 26.22 59.96 49.18
N GLY A 8 26.65 59.27 48.11
CA GLY A 8 27.82 59.59 47.29
C GLY A 8 28.47 58.30 46.77
N MET A 9 28.70 58.04 45.49
CA MET A 9 28.54 58.81 44.26
C MET A 9 28.06 57.84 43.18
N VAL A 10 26.96 58.17 42.51
CA VAL A 10 26.67 57.73 41.14
C VAL A 10 27.14 58.87 40.26
N GLY A 11 28.15 58.61 39.42
CA GLY A 11 28.66 59.58 38.47
C GLY A 11 30.00 59.15 37.90
N ILE A 12 30.14 59.31 36.57
CA ILE A 12 31.32 59.09 35.70
C ILE A 12 31.32 57.66 35.10
N LEU A 13 31.14 57.42 33.79
CA LEU A 13 31.40 58.23 32.59
C LEU A 13 30.18 58.35 31.65
N ILE A 14 29.65 59.56 31.47
CA ILE A 14 29.02 60.03 30.22
C ILE A 14 29.85 61.24 29.78
N SER A 15 30.99 61.00 29.16
CA SER A 15 31.81 62.06 28.57
C SER A 15 32.90 61.46 27.69
N ALA A 16 32.52 60.92 26.53
CA ALA A 16 33.39 60.83 25.36
C ALA A 16 32.51 60.71 24.11
N LEU A 17 32.85 61.48 23.07
CA LEU A 17 32.24 61.57 21.72
C LEU A 17 31.11 62.59 21.56
N ALA A 18 31.44 63.86 21.82
CA ALA A 18 31.05 64.94 20.92
C ALA A 18 32.29 65.31 20.07
N ALA A 19 32.09 65.51 18.77
CA ALA A 19 33.07 65.70 17.66
C ALA A 19 33.61 64.36 17.08
N CYS A 20 33.39 63.98 15.82
CA CYS A 20 33.25 64.74 14.57
C CYS A 20 32.33 64.02 13.55
N SER A 21 31.33 64.73 12.98
CA SER A 21 31.08 64.84 11.52
C SER A 21 29.81 65.68 11.28
N PRO A 22 29.87 66.84 10.59
CA PRO A 22 28.69 67.62 10.24
C PRO A 22 28.14 67.11 8.91
N GLY A 23 27.19 66.18 8.97
CA GLY A 23 26.54 65.65 7.76
C GLY A 23 25.78 64.35 8.01
N GLY A 24 24.77 64.36 8.88
CA GLY A 24 23.91 63.21 9.06
C GLY A 24 22.93 63.44 10.19
N ASN A 25 21.64 63.38 9.89
CA ASN A 25 20.52 63.58 10.81
C ASN A 25 20.34 62.34 11.75
N GLY A 26 21.41 61.90 12.43
CA GLY A 26 21.42 60.71 13.30
C GLY A 26 20.97 61.06 14.72
N GLY A 27 19.85 60.48 15.17
CA GLY A 27 19.33 60.67 16.53
C GLY A 27 20.30 60.18 17.61
N LYS A 28 20.26 60.79 18.80
CA LYS A 28 21.08 60.37 19.96
C LYS A 28 20.78 58.90 20.34
N PRO A 29 21.78 58.11 20.76
CA PRO A 29 21.58 56.75 21.25
C PRO A 29 20.59 56.71 22.43
N ASP A 30 19.63 55.79 22.39
CA ASP A 30 18.61 55.63 23.42
C ASP A 30 19.23 54.97 24.67
N PRO A 31 19.31 55.68 25.82
CA PRO A 31 19.90 55.15 27.04
C PRO A 31 19.09 54.00 27.65
N ASN A 32 17.80 53.87 27.31
CA ASN A 32 16.97 52.74 27.76
C ASN A 32 17.22 51.47 26.94
N LEU A 33 17.72 51.60 25.70
CA LEU A 33 18.12 50.48 24.87
C LEU A 33 19.55 50.05 25.18
N PHE A 34 20.48 50.99 25.14
CA PHE A 34 21.93 50.74 25.29
C PHE A 34 22.39 50.82 26.74
N ASN A 35 21.94 49.87 27.57
CA ASN A 35 22.38 49.71 28.96
C ASN A 35 22.89 48.29 29.24
N GLU A 36 23.58 48.08 30.37
CA GLU A 36 24.18 46.80 30.71
C GLU A 36 23.16 45.65 30.84
N GLY A 37 21.94 45.91 31.33
CA GLY A 37 20.90 44.89 31.47
C GLY A 37 20.41 44.31 30.13
N ASN A 38 20.52 45.09 29.07
CA ASN A 38 20.17 44.70 27.70
C ASN A 38 21.34 44.10 26.92
N SER A 39 22.54 44.06 27.52
CA SER A 39 23.73 43.59 26.83
C SER A 39 23.71 42.09 26.54
N TRP A 40 24.31 41.73 25.41
CA TRP A 40 24.72 40.37 25.10
C TRP A 40 26.04 40.06 25.82
N LYS A 41 26.07 38.95 26.55
CA LYS A 41 27.27 38.50 27.27
C LYS A 41 27.94 37.38 26.49
N GLY A 42 29.19 37.58 26.11
CA GLY A 42 29.98 36.63 25.33
C GLY A 42 30.45 37.22 24.00
N GLU A 43 31.07 36.37 23.17
CA GLU A 43 31.48 36.77 21.84
C GLU A 43 30.25 37.05 20.95
N ILE A 44 30.42 37.94 19.98
CA ILE A 44 29.39 38.17 18.96
C ILE A 44 29.29 36.87 18.15
N PRO A 45 28.11 36.25 18.08
CA PRO A 45 27.96 35.01 17.34
C PRO A 45 28.35 35.13 15.87
N SER A 46 28.91 34.08 15.30
CA SER A 46 29.50 34.08 13.95
C SER A 46 28.48 34.27 12.83
N ASP A 47 27.23 33.88 13.06
CA ASP A 47 26.07 34.06 12.17
C ASP A 47 25.42 35.45 12.31
N ALA A 48 25.88 36.32 13.21
CA ALA A 48 25.29 37.61 13.45
C ALA A 48 25.68 38.65 12.38
N GLN A 49 24.67 39.30 11.78
CA GLN A 49 24.90 40.48 10.97
C GLN A 49 25.24 41.69 11.85
N ARG A 50 26.35 42.37 11.57
CA ARG A 50 26.72 43.61 12.25
C ARG A 50 26.10 44.82 11.57
N VAL A 51 25.52 45.72 12.36
CA VAL A 51 24.89 46.98 11.92
C VAL A 51 25.32 48.15 12.81
N SER A 52 25.07 49.39 12.38
CA SER A 52 25.36 50.56 13.21
C SER A 52 24.41 50.65 14.41
N PRO A 53 24.79 51.33 15.51
CA PRO A 53 23.88 51.56 16.64
C PRO A 53 22.58 52.27 16.24
N GLU A 54 22.66 53.21 15.30
CA GLU A 54 21.49 53.94 14.78
C GLU A 54 20.53 53.01 14.02
N GLU A 55 21.06 52.13 13.16
CA GLU A 55 20.27 51.13 12.43
C GLU A 55 19.61 50.14 13.40
N PHE A 56 20.37 49.67 14.39
CA PHE A 56 19.87 48.75 15.42
C PHE A 56 18.72 49.37 16.22
N GLN A 57 18.91 50.60 16.73
CA GLN A 57 17.88 51.31 17.48
C GLN A 57 16.64 51.56 16.62
N LYS A 58 16.81 51.94 15.35
CA LYS A 58 15.69 52.11 14.42
C LYS A 58 14.91 50.81 14.23
N GLY A 59 15.60 49.68 14.09
CA GLY A 59 14.97 48.36 13.96
C GLY A 59 14.21 47.91 15.22
N ILE A 60 14.74 48.21 16.41
CA ILE A 60 14.02 47.95 17.67
C ILE A 60 12.79 48.85 17.78
N ALA A 61 12.94 50.16 17.50
CA ALA A 61 11.85 51.13 17.59
C ALA A 61 10.73 50.88 16.57
N SER A 62 11.05 50.37 15.38
CA SER A 62 10.06 49.96 14.37
C SER A 62 9.39 48.62 14.70
N GLY A 63 9.93 47.85 15.65
CA GLY A 63 9.50 46.50 15.96
C GLY A 63 9.95 45.44 14.96
N GLU A 64 10.82 45.80 14.01
CA GLU A 64 11.47 44.88 13.06
C GLU A 64 12.45 43.94 13.77
N LEU A 65 13.11 44.43 14.83
CA LEU A 65 14.03 43.67 15.66
C LEU A 65 13.40 43.40 17.03
N VAL A 66 13.62 42.19 17.56
CA VAL A 66 13.34 41.82 18.95
C VAL A 66 14.65 41.70 19.68
N LEU A 67 14.84 42.55 20.70
CA LEU A 67 16.03 42.49 21.54
C LEU A 67 16.16 41.10 22.19
N SER A 68 17.35 40.51 22.11
CA SER A 68 17.71 39.31 22.86
C SER A 68 18.95 39.61 23.72
N SER A 69 18.75 39.59 25.03
CA SER A 69 19.80 39.83 26.01
C SER A 69 20.11 38.55 26.79
N ALA A 70 21.26 38.50 27.45
CA ALA A 70 21.57 37.38 28.34
C ALA A 70 20.51 37.20 29.44
N ALA A 71 19.88 38.30 29.88
CA ALA A 71 18.80 38.27 30.85
C ALA A 71 17.50 37.67 30.28
N SER A 72 17.11 38.02 29.05
CA SER A 72 15.90 37.46 28.43
C SER A 72 16.03 35.95 28.16
N VAL A 73 17.21 35.51 27.70
CA VAL A 73 17.51 34.08 27.49
C VAL A 73 17.46 33.30 28.82
N ALA A 74 18.05 33.84 29.89
CA ALA A 74 18.00 33.24 31.22
C ALA A 74 16.57 33.19 31.78
N ALA A 75 15.79 34.25 31.61
CA ALA A 75 14.39 34.29 32.02
C ALA A 75 13.54 33.25 31.28
N ALA A 76 13.73 33.10 29.96
CA ALA A 76 13.05 32.07 29.17
C ALA A 76 13.40 30.65 29.67
N LYS A 77 14.66 30.39 30.00
CA LYS A 77 15.08 29.11 30.60
C LYS A 77 14.40 28.85 31.95
N GLN A 78 14.31 29.85 32.82
CA GLN A 78 13.61 29.73 34.10
C GLN A 78 12.11 29.49 33.92
N ALA A 79 11.47 30.16 32.95
CA ALA A 79 10.05 29.96 32.66
C ALA A 79 9.77 28.52 32.19
N ARG A 80 10.63 27.94 31.34
CA ARG A 80 10.52 26.54 30.92
C ARG A 80 10.66 25.57 32.09
N GLU A 81 11.60 25.83 33.00
CA GLU A 81 11.76 25.03 34.22
C GLU A 81 10.50 25.09 35.09
N ALA A 82 9.95 26.30 35.31
CA ALA A 82 8.71 26.46 36.07
C ALA A 82 7.52 25.74 35.41
N GLN A 83 7.41 25.82 34.09
CA GLN A 83 6.37 25.11 33.33
C GLN A 83 6.51 23.59 33.45
N TYR A 84 7.73 23.07 33.33
CA TYR A 84 8.02 21.63 33.51
C TYR A 84 7.59 21.12 34.89
N GLN A 85 7.92 21.86 35.97
CA GLN A 85 7.47 21.51 37.31
C GLN A 85 5.95 21.62 37.47
N SER A 86 5.33 22.64 36.87
CA SER A 86 3.88 22.82 36.88
C SER A 86 3.17 21.64 36.20
N ASP A 87 3.61 21.24 35.01
CA ASP A 87 3.00 20.12 34.28
C ASP A 87 3.21 18.80 35.02
N LYS A 88 4.41 18.57 35.58
CA LYS A 88 4.69 17.39 36.42
C LYS A 88 3.78 17.34 37.65
N ASN A 89 3.60 18.46 38.35
CA ASN A 89 2.72 18.55 39.52
C ASN A 89 1.25 18.34 39.15
N PHE A 90 0.80 18.98 38.06
CA PHE A 90 -0.54 18.81 37.54
C PHE A 90 -0.84 17.35 37.19
N LEU A 91 0.04 16.70 36.42
CA LEU A 91 -0.13 15.31 36.04
C LEU A 91 -0.10 14.37 37.25
N ASN A 92 0.74 14.63 38.25
CA ASN A 92 0.74 13.88 39.51
C ASN A 92 -0.58 14.02 40.28
N SER A 93 -1.26 15.17 40.19
CA SER A 93 -2.53 15.43 40.86
C SER A 93 -3.73 14.68 40.27
N ILE A 94 -3.60 14.15 39.05
CA ILE A 94 -4.66 13.39 38.39
C ILE A 94 -4.94 12.09 39.19
N PRO A 95 -6.17 11.84 39.65
CA PRO A 95 -6.47 10.65 40.48
C PRO A 95 -6.24 9.33 39.76
N GLU A 96 -6.81 9.19 38.56
CA GLU A 96 -6.69 8.00 37.72
C GLU A 96 -5.89 8.35 36.46
N LYS A 97 -4.62 7.95 36.47
CA LYS A 97 -3.68 8.20 35.36
C LYS A 97 -3.79 7.06 34.36
N ASP A 98 -3.85 7.40 33.08
CA ASP A 98 -3.69 6.39 32.03
C ASP A 98 -2.27 5.79 32.05
N PRO A 99 -2.08 4.58 31.49
CA PRO A 99 -0.80 3.88 31.52
C PRO A 99 0.38 4.69 30.96
N ASN A 100 0.16 5.51 29.93
CA ASN A 100 1.23 6.30 29.32
C ASN A 100 1.64 7.47 30.23
N THR A 101 0.66 8.19 30.78
CA THR A 101 0.92 9.26 31.76
C THR A 101 1.65 8.71 32.99
N ALA A 102 1.29 7.53 33.49
CA ALA A 102 1.97 6.89 34.62
C ALA A 102 3.43 6.52 34.29
N ALA A 103 3.68 5.96 33.10
CA ALA A 103 5.03 5.63 32.64
C ALA A 103 5.89 6.90 32.47
N LEU A 104 5.32 7.96 31.87
CA LEU A 104 5.99 9.25 31.69
C LEU A 104 6.37 9.89 33.02
N LEU A 105 5.48 9.87 34.02
CA LEU A 105 5.77 10.39 35.36
C LEU A 105 6.83 9.57 36.09
N THR A 106 6.87 8.26 35.86
CA THR A 106 7.93 7.39 36.41
C THR A 106 9.29 7.77 35.84
N GLU A 107 9.37 8.02 34.53
CA GLU A 107 10.60 8.52 33.89
C GLU A 107 10.97 9.92 34.41
N ALA A 108 10.00 10.82 34.49
CA ALA A 108 10.19 12.19 34.98
C ALA A 108 10.58 12.25 36.47
N ALA A 109 10.28 11.22 37.27
CA ALA A 109 10.72 11.16 38.66
C ALA A 109 12.26 11.16 38.78
N GLY A 110 12.96 10.58 37.80
CA GLY A 110 14.43 10.58 37.72
C GLY A 110 15.05 11.86 37.14
N SER A 111 14.25 12.79 36.64
CA SER A 111 14.70 14.03 36.00
C SER A 111 14.19 15.26 36.78
N PRO A 112 15.00 15.84 37.69
CA PRO A 112 14.56 16.93 38.55
C PRO A 112 14.44 18.27 37.83
N SER A 113 14.99 18.41 36.63
CA SER A 113 14.97 19.63 35.81
C SER A 113 14.39 19.37 34.42
N PHE A 114 14.05 20.44 33.72
CA PHE A 114 13.65 20.41 32.31
C PHE A 114 14.67 19.63 31.48
N GLU A 115 14.16 18.71 30.68
CA GLU A 115 14.95 17.95 29.71
C GLU A 115 14.41 18.23 28.31
N GLY A 116 15.26 18.84 27.48
CA GLY A 116 14.95 19.14 26.09
C GLY A 116 15.02 17.91 25.20
N ASP A 117 14.85 18.16 23.91
CA ASP A 117 14.71 17.14 22.88
C ASP A 117 15.96 16.26 22.77
N ARG A 118 15.74 15.01 22.38
CA ARG A 118 16.68 13.90 22.50
C ARG A 118 17.15 13.48 21.12
N PRO A 119 18.44 13.61 20.78
CA PRO A 119 18.99 12.98 19.59
C PRO A 119 19.03 11.47 19.80
N VAL A 120 18.61 10.72 18.79
CA VAL A 120 18.58 9.26 18.80
C VAL A 120 19.11 8.78 17.45
N SER A 121 19.94 7.74 17.47
CA SER A 121 20.47 7.11 16.25
C SER A 121 19.49 6.03 15.77
N GLY A 122 19.05 6.14 14.52
CA GLY A 122 18.28 5.11 13.85
C GLY A 122 19.14 3.93 13.39
N PRO A 123 18.52 2.84 12.91
CA PRO A 123 19.22 1.63 12.49
C PRO A 123 20.21 1.83 11.33
N GLY A 124 20.00 2.83 10.47
CA GLY A 124 20.90 3.17 9.37
C GLY A 124 22.03 4.14 9.76
N GLY A 125 22.13 4.52 11.03
CA GLY A 125 23.10 5.48 11.55
C GLY A 125 22.70 6.95 11.36
N GLU A 126 21.56 7.23 10.71
CA GLU A 126 20.95 8.55 10.70
C GLU A 126 20.55 8.97 12.11
N SER A 127 20.75 10.25 12.44
CA SER A 127 20.33 10.81 13.72
C SER A 127 19.03 11.59 13.52
N VAL A 128 18.02 11.25 14.32
CA VAL A 128 16.75 11.97 14.43
C VAL A 128 16.61 12.55 15.83
N VAL A 129 15.88 13.66 15.98
CA VAL A 129 15.63 14.27 17.29
C VAL A 129 14.17 14.05 17.68
N LEU A 130 13.96 13.44 18.84
CA LEU A 130 12.66 13.13 19.44
C LEU A 130 12.36 14.07 20.61
N PHE A 131 11.10 14.15 21.03
CA PHE A 131 10.71 15.00 22.15
C PHE A 131 11.35 14.59 23.47
N GLY A 132 11.85 15.60 24.19
CA GLY A 132 12.31 15.47 25.57
C GLY A 132 11.17 15.32 26.57
N LEU A 133 11.50 15.14 27.86
CA LEU A 133 10.47 15.08 28.91
C LEU A 133 9.71 16.40 29.05
N GLY A 134 10.37 17.54 28.78
CA GLY A 134 9.72 18.85 28.81
C GLY A 134 8.51 18.89 27.89
N THR A 135 8.72 18.59 26.62
CA THR A 135 7.66 18.56 25.60
C THR A 135 6.63 17.45 25.87
N GLN A 136 7.07 16.25 26.27
CA GLN A 136 6.16 15.13 26.55
C GLN A 136 5.20 15.41 27.71
N LEU A 137 5.69 15.96 28.84
CA LEU A 137 4.82 16.30 29.98
C LEU A 137 3.83 17.42 29.62
N ARG A 138 4.30 18.43 28.88
CA ARG A 138 3.42 19.51 28.40
C ARG A 138 2.30 18.95 27.52
N ASN A 139 2.64 18.09 26.57
CA ASN A 139 1.66 17.44 25.69
C ASN A 139 0.67 16.58 26.48
N ALA A 140 1.14 15.80 27.46
CA ALA A 140 0.27 14.97 28.30
C ALA A 140 -0.70 15.82 29.16
N ALA A 141 -0.23 16.92 29.74
CA ALA A 141 -1.05 17.83 30.54
C ALA A 141 -2.19 18.44 29.71
N GLU A 142 -1.86 18.96 28.53
CA GLU A 142 -2.82 19.54 27.60
C GLU A 142 -3.79 18.49 27.03
N THR A 143 -3.29 17.31 26.66
CA THR A 143 -4.10 16.18 26.20
C THR A 143 -5.14 15.77 27.25
N TYR A 144 -4.73 15.72 28.52
CA TYR A 144 -5.66 15.46 29.61
C TYR A 144 -6.70 16.57 29.73
N GLN A 145 -6.30 17.85 29.77
CA GLN A 145 -7.22 18.98 29.88
C GLN A 145 -8.28 18.97 28.76
N ARG A 146 -7.88 18.73 27.50
CA ARG A 146 -8.80 18.59 26.38
C ARG A 146 -9.75 17.40 26.50
N SER A 147 -9.27 16.26 27.00
CA SER A 147 -10.13 15.09 27.23
C SER A 147 -11.24 15.32 28.25
N GLN A 148 -11.07 16.32 29.13
CA GLN A 148 -12.06 16.75 30.12
C GLN A 148 -12.95 17.89 29.62
N SER A 149 -12.72 18.43 28.41
CA SER A 149 -13.52 19.50 27.84
C SER A 149 -14.80 18.97 27.20
N VAL A 150 -15.95 19.42 27.71
CA VAL A 150 -17.27 19.15 27.11
C VAL A 150 -17.37 19.79 25.72
N GLU A 151 -16.78 20.97 25.51
CA GLU A 151 -16.78 21.65 24.21
C GLU A 151 -16.05 20.83 23.15
N ASN A 152 -14.86 20.31 23.47
CA ASN A 152 -14.12 19.43 22.55
C ASN A 152 -14.90 18.14 22.24
N ALA A 153 -15.54 17.54 23.24
CA ALA A 153 -16.36 16.34 23.05
C ALA A 153 -17.61 16.62 22.18
N LEU A 154 -18.23 17.78 22.33
CA LEU A 154 -19.35 18.22 21.50
C LEU A 154 -18.91 18.49 20.06
N ASP A 155 -17.73 19.07 19.86
CA ASP A 155 -17.16 19.27 18.52
C ASP A 155 -16.83 17.93 17.84
N ASP A 156 -16.24 16.97 18.56
CA ASP A 156 -16.03 15.61 18.03
C ASP A 156 -17.36 14.93 17.68
N TYR A 157 -18.35 15.05 18.56
CA TYR A 157 -19.68 14.51 18.28
C TYR A 157 -20.32 15.16 17.06
N ALA A 158 -20.31 16.48 16.96
CA ALA A 158 -20.89 17.22 15.85
C ALA A 158 -20.22 16.87 14.53
N LEU A 159 -18.88 16.81 14.51
CA LEU A 159 -18.12 16.36 13.35
C LEU A 159 -18.49 14.91 13.00
N SER A 160 -18.40 13.98 13.94
CA SER A 160 -18.71 12.56 13.71
C SER A 160 -20.14 12.35 13.21
N TYR A 161 -21.12 13.03 13.81
CA TYR A 161 -22.52 13.01 13.39
C TYR A 161 -22.67 13.54 11.96
N SER A 162 -21.97 14.62 11.60
CA SER A 162 -22.05 15.18 10.24
C SER A 162 -21.57 14.21 9.16
N LEU A 163 -20.61 13.34 9.51
CA LEU A 163 -20.02 12.34 8.63
C LEU A 163 -20.80 11.02 8.59
N LEU A 164 -21.78 10.82 9.47
CA LEU A 164 -22.63 9.61 9.48
C LEU A 164 -23.32 9.41 8.14
N PRO A 165 -23.43 8.16 7.67
CA PRO A 165 -24.39 7.82 6.62
C PRO A 165 -25.80 8.35 6.94
N GLU A 166 -26.48 8.89 5.94
CA GLU A 166 -27.78 9.56 6.11
C GLU A 166 -28.85 8.66 6.74
N ASP A 167 -28.78 7.35 6.49
CA ASP A 167 -29.67 6.34 7.04
C ASP A 167 -29.36 5.95 8.50
N LEU A 168 -28.17 6.31 9.01
CA LEU A 168 -27.80 6.14 10.41
C LEU A 168 -28.09 7.39 11.25
N LYS A 169 -28.15 8.59 10.65
CA LYS A 169 -28.40 9.85 11.39
C LYS A 169 -29.68 9.82 12.24
N PRO A 170 -30.84 9.30 11.77
CA PRO A 170 -32.07 9.24 12.59
C PRO A 170 -31.95 8.33 13.83
N GLN A 171 -30.94 7.47 13.90
CA GLN A 171 -30.73 6.53 15.01
C GLN A 171 -29.81 7.10 16.10
N ALA A 172 -29.33 8.33 15.93
CA ALA A 172 -28.42 9.01 16.85
C ALA A 172 -29.03 10.33 17.36
N PRO A 173 -28.68 10.78 18.58
CA PRO A 173 -29.02 12.11 19.06
C PRO A 173 -28.54 13.21 18.09
N SER A 174 -29.32 14.26 17.90
CA SER A 174 -28.83 15.41 17.13
C SER A 174 -27.76 16.16 17.95
N PRO A 175 -26.75 16.81 17.30
CA PRO A 175 -25.77 17.62 18.03
C PRO A 175 -26.42 18.72 18.89
N ALA A 176 -27.55 19.28 18.44
CA ALA A 176 -28.30 20.27 19.21
C ALA A 176 -28.88 19.69 20.52
N SER A 177 -29.32 18.44 20.52
CA SER A 177 -29.87 17.77 21.72
C SER A 177 -28.83 17.45 22.79
N LEU A 178 -27.54 17.45 22.44
CA LEU A 178 -26.44 17.23 23.37
C LEU A 178 -25.89 18.52 23.99
N LYS A 179 -26.35 19.70 23.55
CA LYS A 179 -25.95 20.98 24.17
C LYS A 179 -26.38 21.01 25.63
N GLY A 180 -25.44 21.36 26.52
CA GLY A 180 -25.66 21.41 27.97
C GLY A 180 -25.64 20.04 28.67
N LYS A 181 -25.36 18.95 27.95
CA LYS A 181 -25.15 17.63 28.54
C LYS A 181 -23.77 17.50 29.19
N SER A 182 -23.67 16.56 30.13
CA SER A 182 -22.40 16.25 30.79
C SER A 182 -21.41 15.59 29.83
N LEU A 183 -20.11 15.66 30.15
CA LEU A 183 -19.06 15.01 29.37
C LEU A 183 -19.32 13.50 29.18
N ALA A 184 -19.80 12.83 30.23
CA ALA A 184 -20.11 11.41 30.21
C ALA A 184 -21.26 11.09 29.23
N GLU A 185 -22.32 11.90 29.21
CA GLU A 185 -23.43 11.74 28.25
C GLU A 185 -22.96 11.94 26.80
N VAL A 186 -22.10 12.95 26.54
CA VAL A 186 -21.57 13.19 25.19
C VAL A 186 -20.64 12.05 24.74
N LYS A 187 -19.77 11.54 25.64
CA LYS A 187 -18.90 10.39 25.35
C LYS A 187 -19.70 9.10 25.13
N ALA A 188 -20.79 8.89 25.86
CA ALA A 188 -21.70 7.78 25.62
C ALA A 188 -22.39 7.89 24.24
N ALA A 189 -22.77 9.10 23.83
CA ALA A 189 -23.31 9.34 22.50
C ALA A 189 -22.27 9.07 21.40
N LEU A 190 -20.99 9.44 21.59
CA LEU A 190 -19.90 9.06 20.68
C LEU A 190 -19.76 7.53 20.57
N GLU A 191 -19.87 6.80 21.68
CA GLU A 191 -19.83 5.32 21.64
C GLU A 191 -21.02 4.72 20.89
N GLN A 192 -22.21 5.33 21.00
CA GLN A 192 -23.36 4.97 20.20
C GLN A 192 -23.07 5.15 18.69
N LEU A 193 -22.44 6.26 18.28
CA LEU A 193 -22.05 6.46 16.88
C LEU A 193 -21.07 5.39 16.39
N ASN A 194 -20.08 5.07 17.22
CA ASN A 194 -19.09 4.02 16.94
C ASN A 194 -19.76 2.64 16.73
N SER A 195 -20.75 2.32 17.57
CA SER A 195 -21.53 1.08 17.49
C SER A 195 -22.42 1.05 16.25
N LEU A 196 -23.10 2.15 15.93
CA LEU A 196 -23.94 2.27 14.72
C LEU A 196 -23.11 2.03 13.45
N LEU A 197 -21.91 2.63 13.37
CA LEU A 197 -20.99 2.40 12.25
C LEU A 197 -20.48 0.97 12.19
N GLY A 198 -20.22 0.35 13.34
CA GLY A 198 -19.82 -1.06 13.43
C GLY A 198 -20.86 -2.02 12.86
N SER A 199 -22.16 -1.70 13.04
CA SER A 199 -23.26 -2.47 12.45
C SER A 199 -23.29 -2.44 10.90
N LYS A 200 -22.59 -1.47 10.29
CA LYS A 200 -22.43 -1.32 8.84
C LYS A 200 -20.97 -1.35 8.41
N SER A 201 -20.21 -2.33 8.91
CA SER A 201 -18.78 -2.45 8.65
C SER A 201 -18.40 -2.35 7.16
N ALA A 202 -19.25 -2.82 6.24
CA ALA A 202 -19.06 -2.70 4.80
C ALA A 202 -18.91 -1.25 4.30
N SER A 203 -19.61 -0.27 4.89
CA SER A 203 -19.46 1.15 4.49
C SER A 203 -18.14 1.77 4.95
N LEU A 204 -17.42 1.11 5.85
CA LEU A 204 -16.09 1.51 6.31
C LEU A 204 -14.96 0.78 5.55
N ARG A 205 -15.30 -0.05 4.58
CA ARG A 205 -14.35 -0.79 3.73
C ARG A 205 -14.09 -0.03 2.45
N THR A 206 -13.30 1.03 2.58
CA THR A 206 -12.95 1.87 1.44
C THR A 206 -11.68 1.41 0.74
N ALA A 207 -10.79 0.69 1.44
CA ALA A 207 -9.55 0.24 0.84
C ALA A 207 -9.74 -0.94 -0.11
N ARG A 208 -8.92 -1.00 -1.17
CA ARG A 208 -8.86 -2.16 -2.09
C ARG A 208 -7.47 -2.29 -2.70
N LEU A 209 -7.15 -3.48 -3.21
CA LEU A 209 -5.95 -3.64 -4.03
C LEU A 209 -6.01 -2.78 -5.29
N GLU A 210 -4.90 -2.10 -5.54
CA GLU A 210 -4.59 -1.31 -6.73
C GLU A 210 -3.21 -1.73 -7.24
N PRO A 211 -3.07 -2.91 -7.88
CA PRO A 211 -1.76 -3.46 -8.25
C PRO A 211 -1.05 -2.59 -9.31
N GLY A 212 -0.18 -1.69 -8.85
CA GLY A 212 0.54 -0.72 -9.68
C GLY A 212 0.15 0.75 -9.44
N GLY A 213 -0.76 1.03 -8.50
CA GLY A 213 -1.05 2.38 -8.06
C GLY A 213 0.04 2.91 -7.14
N GLY A 214 0.98 3.68 -7.68
CA GLY A 214 1.84 4.50 -6.82
C GLY A 214 1.02 5.57 -6.10
N ILE A 215 1.54 6.11 -4.99
CA ILE A 215 1.16 7.50 -4.66
C ILE A 215 1.57 8.31 -5.89
N ARG A 216 0.67 9.13 -6.41
CA ARG A 216 1.03 10.16 -7.37
C ARG A 216 1.32 11.41 -6.55
N PRO A 217 2.53 11.63 -6.00
CA PRO A 217 2.85 12.94 -5.49
C PRO A 217 2.67 13.87 -6.67
N GLN A 218 1.65 14.72 -6.64
CA GLN A 218 1.65 15.83 -7.57
C GLN A 218 2.92 16.59 -7.21
N ALA A 219 3.84 16.66 -8.18
CA ALA A 219 5.05 17.45 -8.06
C ALA A 219 4.60 18.90 -7.90
N ILE A 220 4.42 19.30 -6.66
CA ILE A 220 4.52 20.70 -6.28
C ILE A 220 6.02 20.92 -6.27
N ASN A 221 6.49 21.96 -6.97
CA ASN A 221 7.90 22.32 -6.96
C ASN A 221 8.36 22.28 -5.49
N PRO A 222 9.24 21.34 -5.11
CA PRO A 222 9.86 21.40 -3.81
C PRO A 222 10.43 22.80 -3.72
N GLY A 223 10.23 23.50 -2.61
CA GLY A 223 11.19 24.55 -2.32
C GLY A 223 12.61 23.96 -2.45
N ASN A 224 13.63 24.80 -2.63
CA ASN A 224 15.03 24.33 -2.58
C ASN A 224 15.45 23.82 -1.18
N GLY A 225 14.50 23.35 -0.35
CA GLY A 225 14.69 22.77 0.96
C GLY A 225 15.31 21.38 0.90
N THR A 226 15.99 21.03 1.99
CA THR A 226 16.66 19.73 2.19
C THR A 226 15.75 18.69 2.85
N ASP A 227 14.50 19.07 3.15
CA ASP A 227 13.48 18.21 3.74
C ASP A 227 12.88 17.23 2.73
N ASN A 228 13.11 17.41 1.44
CA ASN A 228 12.63 16.54 0.38
C ASN A 228 13.79 15.78 -0.29
N ASN A 229 13.96 14.49 0.04
CA ASN A 229 14.95 13.59 -0.56
C ASN A 229 14.54 13.08 -1.97
N GLY A 230 13.58 13.73 -2.63
CA GLY A 230 12.94 13.26 -3.86
C GLY A 230 11.66 12.45 -3.60
N PRO A 231 10.98 11.94 -4.65
CA PRO A 231 9.71 11.24 -4.48
C PRO A 231 9.93 9.89 -3.77
N CYS A 232 9.53 9.81 -2.51
CA CYS A 232 9.56 8.54 -1.78
C CYS A 232 8.72 7.49 -2.52
N THR A 233 9.30 6.31 -2.69
CA THR A 233 8.70 5.22 -3.46
C THR A 233 8.38 4.06 -2.52
N PRO A 234 7.23 4.08 -1.81
CA PRO A 234 6.79 2.94 -1.01
C PRO A 234 6.64 1.71 -1.91
N THR A 235 6.90 0.53 -1.35
CA THR A 235 6.97 -0.76 -2.04
C THR A 235 5.96 -1.78 -1.52
N ASN A 236 5.40 -1.56 -0.34
CA ASN A 236 4.47 -2.45 0.35
C ASN A 236 3.01 -1.95 0.29
N LEU A 237 2.33 -1.73 1.42
CA LEU A 237 0.87 -1.59 1.44
C LEU A 237 0.37 -0.32 0.76
N VAL A 238 1.01 0.83 0.97
CA VAL A 238 0.67 2.09 0.30
C VAL A 238 0.76 1.97 -1.24
N LYS A 239 1.73 1.20 -1.76
CA LYS A 239 1.85 0.91 -3.20
C LYS A 239 0.79 -0.06 -3.71
N ARG A 240 0.35 -0.99 -2.87
CA ARG A 240 -0.55 -2.09 -3.27
C ARG A 240 -2.01 -1.75 -3.08
N PHE A 241 -2.33 -0.79 -2.21
CA PHE A 241 -3.70 -0.45 -1.86
C PHE A 241 -4.03 0.98 -2.23
N TRP A 242 -5.25 1.16 -2.71
CA TRP A 242 -5.89 2.46 -2.71
C TRP A 242 -6.57 2.70 -1.36
N PHE A 243 -6.51 3.94 -0.87
CA PHE A 243 -7.29 4.43 0.27
C PHE A 243 -7.68 5.89 0.02
N PRO A 244 -8.78 6.40 0.62
CA PRO A 244 -9.38 7.69 0.22
C PRO A 244 -8.42 8.88 0.16
N LEU A 245 -7.53 8.99 1.14
CA LEU A 245 -6.56 10.09 1.26
C LEU A 245 -5.28 9.91 0.42
N LYS A 246 -5.07 8.77 -0.25
CA LYS A 246 -3.79 8.43 -0.92
C LYS A 246 -3.30 9.51 -1.90
N ASN A 247 -4.21 10.14 -2.65
CA ASN A 247 -3.92 11.20 -3.61
C ASN A 247 -4.17 12.62 -3.05
N PHE A 248 -4.42 12.73 -1.74
CA PHE A 248 -4.79 13.95 -1.01
C PHE A 248 -3.83 14.24 0.15
N ILE A 249 -2.68 13.58 0.19
CA ILE A 249 -1.61 13.84 1.14
C ILE A 249 -0.39 14.38 0.40
N SER A 250 0.37 15.24 1.05
CA SER A 250 1.67 15.69 0.54
C SER A 250 2.71 14.57 0.59
N PRO A 251 3.84 14.70 -0.12
CA PRO A 251 4.97 13.77 -0.02
C PRO A 251 5.51 13.62 1.42
N VAL A 252 6.19 12.51 1.70
CA VAL A 252 6.98 12.37 2.93
C VAL A 252 8.17 13.33 2.87
N LYS A 253 8.39 14.05 3.98
CA LYS A 253 9.51 14.98 4.18
C LYS A 253 10.45 14.47 5.29
N ASN A 254 11.53 15.21 5.57
CA ASN A 254 12.58 14.83 6.51
C ASN A 254 12.92 15.96 7.50
N GLN A 255 12.60 15.76 8.78
CA GLN A 255 12.92 16.70 9.85
C GLN A 255 14.42 16.75 10.21
N ALA A 256 15.16 15.68 9.86
CA ALA A 256 16.57 15.48 10.18
C ALA A 256 16.90 15.65 11.68
N LYS A 257 17.90 16.46 12.03
CA LYS A 257 18.43 16.61 13.39
C LYS A 257 17.70 17.68 14.21
N ARG A 258 16.39 17.79 14.05
CA ARG A 258 15.58 18.78 14.75
C ARG A 258 14.32 18.16 15.33
N GLY A 259 13.94 18.61 16.54
CA GLY A 259 12.78 18.13 17.31
C GLY A 259 11.45 18.67 16.79
N THR A 260 11.29 18.78 15.47
CA THR A 260 10.23 19.55 14.78
C THR A 260 9.15 18.70 14.15
N CYS A 261 9.07 17.40 14.47
CA CYS A 261 8.03 16.50 13.94
C CYS A 261 6.60 17.00 14.13
N TRP A 262 6.34 17.78 15.19
CA TRP A 262 5.06 18.46 15.40
C TRP A 262 4.70 19.42 14.25
N ALA A 263 5.68 20.13 13.69
CA ALA A 263 5.47 21.07 12.60
C ALA A 263 5.15 20.32 11.30
N PHE A 264 5.87 19.24 11.00
CA PHE A 264 5.59 18.36 9.86
C PHE A 264 4.21 17.69 9.97
N ALA A 265 3.85 17.22 11.16
CA ALA A 265 2.52 16.66 11.41
C ALA A 265 1.42 17.71 11.16
N ALA A 266 1.57 18.91 11.73
CA ALA A 266 0.64 20.02 11.58
C ALA A 266 0.50 20.50 10.14
N ILE A 267 1.61 20.79 9.47
CA ILE A 267 1.63 21.32 8.10
C ILE A 267 1.05 20.31 7.11
N GLY A 268 1.46 19.04 7.15
CA GLY A 268 0.92 18.07 6.20
C GLY A 268 -0.58 17.76 6.41
N ALA A 269 -1.11 17.94 7.62
CA ALA A 269 -2.56 17.91 7.83
C ALA A 269 -3.27 19.11 7.16
N VAL A 270 -2.69 20.30 7.22
CA VAL A 270 -3.20 21.51 6.54
C VAL A 270 -3.13 21.36 5.02
N GLU A 271 -2.03 20.84 4.49
CA GLU A 271 -1.87 20.53 3.06
C GLU A 271 -2.92 19.51 2.59
N SER A 272 -3.17 18.48 3.39
CA SER A 272 -4.19 17.48 3.07
C SER A 272 -5.60 18.10 3.06
N ARG A 273 -5.93 18.92 4.05
CA ARG A 273 -7.19 19.69 4.06
C ARG A 273 -7.36 20.53 2.80
N GLU A 274 -6.34 21.31 2.41
CA GLU A 274 -6.39 22.14 1.20
C GLU A 274 -6.64 21.32 -0.06
N ARG A 275 -6.00 20.16 -0.15
CA ARG A 275 -6.19 19.27 -1.28
C ARG A 275 -7.61 18.67 -1.30
N VAL A 276 -8.13 18.27 -0.15
CA VAL A 276 -9.49 17.72 0.00
C VAL A 276 -10.56 18.77 -0.30
N GLN A 277 -10.49 19.95 0.29
CA GLN A 277 -11.53 20.98 0.19
C GLN A 277 -11.46 21.77 -1.13
N ASN A 278 -10.25 22.11 -1.59
CA ASN A 278 -10.04 23.13 -2.61
C ASN A 278 -9.38 22.59 -3.89
N ASN A 279 -9.00 21.29 -3.94
CA ASN A 279 -8.15 20.72 -5.00
C ASN A 279 -6.82 21.48 -5.16
N ASN A 280 -6.37 22.17 -4.11
CA ASN A 280 -5.16 22.97 -4.15
C ASN A 280 -3.99 22.13 -3.59
N PRO A 281 -3.05 21.66 -4.43
CA PRO A 281 -1.86 20.99 -3.93
C PRO A 281 -0.93 22.06 -3.34
N ALA A 282 -0.69 21.99 -2.03
CA ALA A 282 0.20 22.92 -1.31
C ALA A 282 1.42 22.18 -0.75
N ASP A 283 2.58 22.83 -0.85
CA ASP A 283 3.83 22.48 -0.16
C ASP A 283 4.19 23.69 0.69
N LEU A 284 3.87 23.62 1.98
CA LEU A 284 3.94 24.72 2.94
C LEU A 284 5.20 24.63 3.78
N SER A 285 5.65 25.78 4.30
CA SER A 285 6.88 25.88 5.08
C SER A 285 6.71 25.45 6.54
N GLU A 286 7.27 24.29 6.91
CA GLU A 286 7.45 23.90 8.30
C GLU A 286 8.35 24.87 9.06
N GLN A 287 9.41 25.38 8.41
CA GLN A 287 10.35 26.31 9.02
C GLN A 287 9.68 27.60 9.46
N PHE A 288 8.76 28.14 8.65
CA PHE A 288 7.97 29.31 9.01
C PHE A 288 7.11 29.06 10.26
N LEU A 289 6.45 27.90 10.35
CA LEU A 289 5.67 27.55 11.53
C LEU A 289 6.54 27.40 12.78
N VAL A 290 7.69 26.73 12.67
CA VAL A 290 8.67 26.60 13.76
C VAL A 290 9.14 27.97 14.23
N ASN A 291 9.51 28.85 13.30
CA ASN A 291 9.89 30.21 13.60
C ASN A 291 8.80 30.96 14.38
N LYS A 292 7.55 30.94 13.89
CA LYS A 292 6.44 31.63 14.54
C LYS A 292 6.18 31.14 15.96
N VAL A 293 6.24 29.84 16.17
CA VAL A 293 6.13 29.28 17.53
C VAL A 293 7.30 29.76 18.38
N LYS A 294 8.54 29.53 17.94
CA LYS A 294 9.74 29.67 18.78
C LYS A 294 10.28 31.09 18.89
N GLN A 295 9.80 32.02 18.07
CA GLN A 295 10.11 33.45 18.17
C GLN A 295 8.97 34.26 18.78
N ASP A 296 7.72 34.05 18.33
CA ASP A 296 6.63 34.99 18.59
C ASP A 296 5.58 34.47 19.59
N TRP A 297 5.23 33.19 19.56
CA TRP A 297 4.07 32.66 20.29
C TRP A 297 4.43 31.95 21.59
N ASP A 298 5.55 31.23 21.59
CA ASP A 298 6.09 30.47 22.71
C ASP A 298 7.63 30.49 22.61
N SER A 299 8.18 31.67 22.89
CA SER A 299 9.56 32.01 22.58
C SER A 299 10.56 31.09 23.27
N SER A 300 11.43 30.46 22.47
CA SER A 300 12.50 29.60 22.98
C SER A 300 13.61 29.44 21.96
N ASP A 301 14.76 30.06 22.24
CA ASP A 301 15.93 30.02 21.36
C ASP A 301 16.56 28.63 21.26
N TYR A 302 16.41 27.78 22.29
CA TYR A 302 17.17 26.53 22.42
C TYR A 302 16.31 25.30 22.76
N SER A 303 15.13 25.18 22.12
CA SER A 303 14.31 23.96 22.16
C SER A 303 13.33 23.93 20.98
N ASP A 304 13.33 22.84 20.22
CA ASP A 304 12.53 22.67 19.00
C ASP A 304 11.11 22.14 19.28
N GLY A 305 10.98 21.24 20.26
CA GLY A 305 9.79 20.46 20.56
C GLY A 305 8.57 21.30 20.91
N TYR A 306 7.41 20.91 20.40
CA TYR A 306 6.15 21.60 20.63
C TYR A 306 4.95 20.67 20.38
N TRP A 307 3.74 21.25 20.41
CA TRP A 307 2.49 20.56 20.20
C TRP A 307 1.75 21.05 18.95
N SER A 308 1.49 20.13 18.02
CA SER A 308 0.89 20.39 16.70
C SER A 308 -0.44 21.16 16.82
N GLU A 309 -1.32 20.68 17.69
CA GLU A 309 -2.67 21.22 17.90
C GLU A 309 -2.62 22.66 18.42
N LYS A 310 -1.76 22.93 19.41
CA LYS A 310 -1.59 24.28 19.96
C LYS A 310 -1.00 25.24 18.94
N ALA A 311 -0.04 24.80 18.14
CA ALA A 311 0.54 25.63 17.09
C ALA A 311 -0.51 26.03 16.06
N LEU A 312 -1.31 25.08 15.59
CA LEU A 312 -2.37 25.32 14.62
C LEU A 312 -3.46 26.25 15.15
N GLU A 313 -3.90 26.06 16.39
CA GLU A 313 -4.89 26.94 17.02
C GLU A 313 -4.37 28.34 17.28
N THR A 314 -3.11 28.46 17.70
CA THR A 314 -2.48 29.77 17.89
C THR A 314 -2.38 30.49 16.56
N ALA A 315 -2.04 29.79 15.48
CA ALA A 315 -2.06 30.35 14.13
C ALA A 315 -3.45 30.87 13.76
N VAL A 316 -4.53 30.12 14.04
CA VAL A 316 -5.92 30.61 13.83
C VAL A 316 -6.20 31.86 14.66
N ASN A 317 -5.91 31.83 15.97
CA ASN A 317 -6.19 32.94 16.89
C ASN A 317 -5.41 34.22 16.53
N LYS A 318 -4.25 34.08 15.89
CA LYS A 318 -3.40 35.18 15.42
C LYS A 318 -3.69 35.58 13.96
N GLY A 319 -4.59 34.89 13.26
CA GLY A 319 -4.87 35.13 11.84
C GLY A 319 -3.68 34.80 10.92
N GLN A 320 -2.80 33.89 11.34
CA GLN A 320 -1.59 33.54 10.58
C GLN A 320 -1.92 32.58 9.44
N SER A 321 -1.50 32.97 8.23
CA SER A 321 -1.45 32.07 7.07
C SER A 321 -0.02 31.56 6.86
N PHE A 322 0.11 30.36 6.28
CA PHE A 322 1.38 29.72 6.02
C PHE A 322 1.83 29.98 4.57
N PRO A 323 3.09 30.41 4.36
CA PRO A 323 3.68 30.49 3.03
C PRO A 323 3.97 29.10 2.47
N SER A 324 4.24 29.03 1.18
CA SER A 324 4.85 27.83 0.59
C SER A 324 6.25 27.58 1.14
N GLU A 325 6.75 26.35 0.97
CA GLU A 325 8.11 25.94 1.33
C GLU A 325 9.18 26.83 0.68
N GLY A 326 8.93 27.33 -0.53
CA GLY A 326 9.80 28.31 -1.19
C GLY A 326 9.87 29.69 -0.51
N GLY A 327 8.94 30.00 0.40
CA GLY A 327 8.96 31.24 1.19
C GLY A 327 9.98 31.23 2.32
N TRP A 328 10.21 30.06 2.92
CA TRP A 328 11.33 29.80 3.83
C TRP A 328 11.61 28.31 3.84
N THR A 329 12.68 27.91 3.17
CA THR A 329 13.03 26.50 3.03
C THR A 329 13.45 25.90 4.37
N TYR A 330 13.11 24.64 4.59
CA TYR A 330 13.44 23.95 5.82
C TYR A 330 14.94 23.66 5.93
N ASN A 331 15.49 24.01 7.10
CA ASN A 331 16.84 23.69 7.49
C ASN A 331 16.83 22.47 8.42
N GLY A 332 17.34 21.34 7.93
CA GLY A 332 17.47 20.12 8.73
C GLY A 332 18.58 20.15 9.77
N ALA A 333 19.42 21.20 9.79
CA ALA A 333 20.49 21.44 10.75
C ALA A 333 21.40 20.21 10.98
N THR A 334 21.82 19.56 9.89
CA THR A 334 22.55 18.28 9.91
C THR A 334 23.91 18.34 10.60
N SER A 335 24.48 19.54 10.73
CA SER A 335 25.75 19.80 11.40
C SER A 335 25.62 20.04 12.91
N ARG A 336 24.40 20.02 13.48
CA ARG A 336 24.21 20.15 14.93
C ARG A 336 24.88 19.02 15.71
N PRO A 337 25.43 19.30 16.91
CA PRO A 337 25.89 18.28 17.83
C PRO A 337 24.76 17.34 18.25
N SER A 338 25.06 16.05 18.38
CA SER A 338 24.11 15.05 18.90
C SER A 338 24.08 15.07 20.43
N VAL A 339 23.64 16.18 21.01
CA VAL A 339 23.39 16.35 22.45
C VAL A 339 21.94 16.76 22.71
N LYS A 340 21.46 16.64 23.95
CA LYS A 340 20.10 17.07 24.30
C LYS A 340 19.96 18.58 24.14
N ASP A 341 18.81 19.02 23.67
CA ASP A 341 18.50 20.45 23.53
C ASP A 341 18.40 21.15 24.90
N GLY A 342 18.73 22.43 24.94
CA GLY A 342 18.44 23.29 26.10
C GLY A 342 19.26 24.57 26.22
N ASP A 343 20.34 24.68 25.45
CA ASP A 343 21.27 25.80 25.46
C ASP A 343 21.89 26.08 24.08
N SER A 344 22.73 27.12 24.01
CA SER A 344 23.41 27.53 22.78
C SER A 344 24.30 26.45 22.18
N ASP A 345 24.94 25.62 23.01
CA ASP A 345 25.90 24.62 22.55
C ASP A 345 25.19 23.50 21.79
N SER A 346 23.97 23.15 22.22
CA SER A 346 23.09 22.20 21.51
C SER A 346 22.61 22.68 20.12
N TYR A 347 22.75 23.97 19.81
CA TYR A 347 22.36 24.58 18.53
C TYR A 347 23.53 25.10 17.69
N ALA A 348 24.77 24.91 18.14
CA ALA A 348 25.94 25.32 17.39
C ALA A 348 25.96 24.67 15.99
N ASN A 349 26.39 25.41 14.97
CA ASN A 349 26.53 24.94 13.59
C ASN A 349 25.20 24.60 12.89
N SER A 350 24.05 25.07 13.39
CA SER A 350 22.75 24.81 12.77
C SER A 350 22.67 25.32 11.34
N CYS A 351 23.39 26.42 11.03
CA CYS A 351 23.40 27.03 9.71
C CYS A 351 24.44 26.45 8.75
N ASN A 352 25.32 25.54 9.19
CA ASN A 352 26.39 25.02 8.35
C ASN A 352 25.82 24.19 7.20
N GLY A 353 26.08 24.61 5.96
CA GLY A 353 25.61 23.95 4.75
C GLY A 353 24.21 24.40 4.28
N TYR A 354 23.59 25.37 4.95
CA TYR A 354 22.30 25.94 4.58
C TYR A 354 22.47 27.31 3.90
N THR A 355 21.67 27.58 2.86
CA THR A 355 21.81 28.78 1.99
C THR A 355 20.72 29.83 2.20
N GLY A 356 19.78 29.61 3.13
CA GLY A 356 18.71 30.54 3.49
C GLY A 356 19.02 31.40 4.72
N THR A 357 18.02 32.16 5.18
CA THR A 357 18.12 32.89 6.45
C THR A 357 18.13 31.90 7.61
N CYS A 358 19.17 31.97 8.45
CA CYS A 358 19.34 31.07 9.59
C CYS A 358 20.07 31.76 10.75
N SER A 359 19.88 31.22 11.95
CA SER A 359 20.72 31.45 13.13
C SER A 359 20.85 30.17 13.96
N ASP A 360 21.89 30.07 14.78
CA ASP A 360 22.11 28.93 15.70
C ASP A 360 21.13 28.95 16.89
N THR A 361 19.85 28.75 16.58
CA THR A 361 18.67 28.80 17.47
C THR A 361 17.50 28.03 16.86
N ALA A 362 16.52 27.59 17.64
CA ALA A 362 15.34 26.88 17.17
C ALA A 362 14.48 27.66 16.16
N HIS A 363 14.34 28.99 16.31
CA HIS A 363 13.52 29.79 15.37
C HIS A 363 14.27 30.20 14.09
N GLU A 364 15.61 30.12 14.09
CA GLU A 364 16.50 30.46 12.96
C GLU A 364 16.33 31.88 12.37
N SER A 365 15.80 32.83 13.14
CA SER A 365 15.63 34.20 12.69
C SER A 365 16.97 34.89 12.50
N ARG A 366 17.12 35.70 11.45
CA ARG A 366 18.33 36.51 11.22
C ARG A 366 18.75 37.26 12.50
N ARG A 367 19.93 36.91 13.00
CA ARG A 367 20.56 37.57 14.16
C ARG A 367 21.24 38.86 13.72
N VAL A 368 20.94 39.96 14.41
CA VAL A 368 21.51 41.28 14.16
C VAL A 368 22.13 41.80 15.45
N CYS A 369 23.40 42.18 15.41
CA CYS A 369 24.12 42.72 16.57
C CYS A 369 24.79 44.06 16.26
N THR A 370 24.98 44.86 17.30
CA THR A 370 25.74 46.11 17.24
C THR A 370 26.66 46.25 18.47
N THR A 371 27.69 47.08 18.35
CA THR A 371 28.60 47.41 19.45
C THR A 371 28.58 48.92 19.65
N PHE A 372 28.28 49.35 20.87
CA PHE A 372 28.39 50.74 21.30
C PHE A 372 29.35 50.84 22.48
N ILE A 373 28.83 50.68 23.71
CA ILE A 373 29.63 50.48 24.94
C ILE A 373 29.73 48.98 25.25
N PHE A 374 28.60 48.27 25.12
CA PHE A 374 28.50 46.82 25.18
C PHE A 374 28.08 46.28 23.81
N THR A 375 28.07 44.95 23.68
CA THR A 375 27.44 44.26 22.57
C THR A 375 25.95 44.13 22.82
N PHE A 376 25.13 44.35 21.80
CA PHE A 376 23.68 44.16 21.83
C PHE A 376 23.29 43.31 20.63
N CYS A 377 22.43 42.32 20.87
CA CYS A 377 21.96 41.42 19.83
C CYS A 377 20.43 41.37 19.80
N SER A 378 19.89 41.06 18.64
CA SER A 378 18.47 40.99 18.39
C SER A 378 18.18 39.99 17.29
N TYR A 379 16.93 39.59 17.18
CA TYR A 379 16.44 38.76 16.09
C TYR A 379 15.45 39.54 15.24
N ALA A 380 15.62 39.48 13.93
CA ALA A 380 14.64 40.04 13.01
C ALA A 380 13.32 39.29 13.14
N LYS A 381 12.21 40.00 13.28
CA LYS A 381 10.88 39.40 13.19
C LYS A 381 10.63 38.96 11.77
N VAL A 382 10.17 37.74 11.61
CA VAL A 382 9.69 37.27 10.31
C VAL A 382 8.20 37.56 10.23
N SER A 383 7.74 38.16 9.14
CA SER A 383 6.32 38.41 8.92
C SER A 383 5.92 37.93 7.54
N PHE A 384 4.67 37.48 7.41
CA PHE A 384 4.12 37.04 6.14
C PHE A 384 2.70 37.59 6.00
N GLY A 385 2.49 38.38 4.95
CA GLY A 385 1.18 38.95 4.59
C GLY A 385 0.78 38.67 3.13
N GLY A 386 1.47 37.73 2.47
CA GLY A 386 1.20 37.34 1.08
C GLY A 386 0.09 36.28 0.97
N PRO A 387 -0.22 35.82 -0.26
CA PRO A 387 -1.16 34.73 -0.47
C PRO A 387 -0.59 33.43 0.14
N GLY A 388 -1.28 32.88 1.15
CA GLY A 388 -0.89 31.66 1.83
C GLY A 388 -2.10 30.84 2.26
N VAL A 389 -1.85 29.76 2.99
CA VAL A 389 -2.88 28.83 3.45
C VAL A 389 -3.19 29.10 4.92
N ALA A 390 -4.45 29.36 5.24
CA ALA A 390 -4.88 29.58 6.62
C ALA A 390 -4.79 28.30 7.45
N SER A 391 -4.54 28.41 8.76
CA SER A 391 -4.59 27.27 9.68
C SER A 391 -6.03 26.77 9.93
N SER A 392 -6.19 25.68 10.69
CA SER A 392 -7.46 25.16 11.19
C SER A 392 -7.38 24.93 12.71
N LYS A 393 -8.50 25.10 13.41
CA LYS A 393 -8.62 24.62 14.79
C LYS A 393 -8.54 23.08 14.82
N THR A 394 -8.32 22.50 15.98
CA THR A 394 -8.24 21.04 16.13
C THR A 394 -9.28 20.50 17.09
N ILE A 395 -9.65 19.24 16.91
CA ILE A 395 -10.55 18.48 17.79
C ILE A 395 -9.79 17.25 18.24
N GLN A 396 -9.62 17.06 19.55
CA GLN A 396 -9.08 15.83 20.10
C GLN A 396 -10.18 14.75 20.06
N VAL A 397 -9.92 13.66 19.34
CA VAL A 397 -10.91 12.59 19.09
C VAL A 397 -10.66 11.34 19.92
N TRP A 398 -9.47 11.22 20.51
CA TRP A 398 -9.14 10.13 21.43
C TRP A 398 -7.91 10.46 22.30
N LYS A 399 -7.86 9.87 23.50
CA LYS A 399 -6.72 9.87 24.42
C LYS A 399 -6.49 8.45 24.97
N ASN A 400 -5.24 8.11 25.27
CA ASN A 400 -4.89 6.86 25.94
C ASN A 400 -5.71 6.62 27.22
N GLY A 401 -6.16 5.38 27.42
CA GLY A 401 -7.04 4.98 28.52
C GLY A 401 -8.53 5.17 28.23
N GLU A 402 -8.92 5.89 27.19
CA GLU A 402 -10.33 5.98 26.77
C GLU A 402 -10.73 4.82 25.84
N ALA A 403 -12.02 4.52 25.79
CA ALA A 403 -12.58 3.57 24.83
C ALA A 403 -12.16 3.92 23.39
N PHE A 404 -11.52 2.96 22.72
CA PHE A 404 -10.95 3.14 21.38
C PHE A 404 -12.03 2.98 20.31
N LYS A 405 -12.56 4.11 19.84
CA LYS A 405 -13.69 4.18 18.90
C LYS A 405 -13.23 4.00 17.45
N LEU A 406 -12.70 2.81 17.14
CA LEU A 406 -12.06 2.51 15.86
C LEU A 406 -12.93 2.86 14.64
N ASN A 407 -14.25 2.65 14.70
CA ASN A 407 -15.13 2.92 13.55
C ASN A 407 -15.25 4.42 13.26
N LEU A 408 -15.25 5.28 14.28
CA LEU A 408 -15.24 6.74 14.08
C LEU A 408 -13.91 7.20 13.47
N LEU A 409 -12.78 6.66 13.93
CA LEU A 409 -11.47 6.99 13.36
C LEU A 409 -11.38 6.59 11.89
N ARG A 410 -11.84 5.38 11.56
CA ARG A 410 -11.95 4.88 10.17
C ARG A 410 -12.84 5.76 9.30
N GLN A 411 -13.97 6.21 9.84
CA GLN A 411 -14.88 7.09 9.13
C GLN A 411 -14.26 8.47 8.87
N LYS A 412 -13.56 9.07 9.85
CA LYS A 412 -12.86 10.34 9.66
C LYS A 412 -11.83 10.23 8.52
N LEU A 413 -11.00 9.17 8.55
CA LEU A 413 -10.03 8.88 7.48
C LEU A 413 -10.71 8.67 6.12
N SER A 414 -11.82 7.94 6.07
CA SER A 414 -12.55 7.69 4.82
C SER A 414 -13.20 8.93 4.24
N GLN A 415 -13.47 9.94 5.08
CA GLN A 415 -14.03 11.22 4.69
C GLN A 415 -12.96 12.29 4.43
N GLY A 416 -11.67 11.97 4.49
CA GLY A 416 -10.59 12.91 4.14
C GLY A 416 -10.03 13.71 5.32
N TYR A 417 -10.24 13.26 6.56
CA TYR A 417 -9.59 13.85 7.73
C TYR A 417 -8.34 13.04 8.10
N VAL A 418 -7.18 13.68 8.02
CA VAL A 418 -5.93 13.15 8.59
C VAL A 418 -6.00 13.21 10.12
N LEU A 419 -5.52 12.16 10.81
CA LEU A 419 -5.38 12.20 12.26
C LEU A 419 -3.95 12.66 12.62
N LEU A 420 -3.84 13.69 13.43
CA LEU A 420 -2.61 14.04 14.14
C LEU A 420 -2.46 13.08 15.31
N ALA A 421 -1.27 12.51 15.48
CA ALA A 421 -1.04 11.46 16.46
C ALA A 421 0.25 11.72 17.23
N SER A 422 0.19 11.64 18.57
CA SER A 422 1.34 11.76 19.46
C SER A 422 1.54 10.48 20.27
N PHE A 423 2.80 10.09 20.48
CA PHE A 423 3.13 8.84 21.18
C PHE A 423 4.61 8.78 21.63
N PRO A 424 4.93 7.97 22.65
CA PRO A 424 6.31 7.57 22.95
C PRO A 424 6.86 6.60 21.91
N VAL A 425 8.08 6.83 21.45
CA VAL A 425 8.78 5.95 20.51
C VAL A 425 9.54 4.87 21.28
N TYR A 426 9.21 3.62 20.98
CA TYR A 426 9.89 2.43 21.49
C TYR A 426 10.71 1.74 20.39
N LYS A 427 11.57 0.80 20.78
CA LYS A 427 12.33 -0.09 19.90
C LYS A 427 11.47 -0.70 18.79
N GLY A 428 10.24 -1.09 19.12
CA GLY A 428 9.32 -1.69 18.16
C GLY A 428 8.86 -0.77 17.02
N PHE A 429 8.89 0.56 17.21
CA PHE A 429 8.59 1.55 16.17
C PHE A 429 9.85 2.09 15.51
N MET A 430 11.00 2.05 16.19
CA MET A 430 12.25 2.62 15.69
C MET A 430 13.17 1.57 15.07
N ASP A 431 13.63 0.61 15.86
CA ASP A 431 14.69 -0.32 15.45
C ASP A 431 14.17 -1.59 14.76
N ASP A 432 12.99 -2.05 15.15
CA ASP A 432 12.44 -3.32 14.64
C ASP A 432 11.66 -3.17 13.33
N VAL A 433 11.30 -1.93 12.97
CA VAL A 433 10.59 -1.65 11.71
C VAL A 433 11.57 -1.72 10.56
N LYS A 434 11.27 -2.58 9.59
CA LYS A 434 12.08 -2.79 8.40
C LYS A 434 11.55 -1.96 7.23
N ASN A 435 12.16 -2.16 6.06
CA ASN A 435 11.72 -1.52 4.81
C ASN A 435 10.30 -1.94 4.35
N ASP A 436 9.67 -2.91 5.03
CA ASP A 436 8.26 -3.26 4.81
C ASP A 436 7.29 -2.35 5.56
N GLY A 437 7.80 -1.48 6.46
CA GLY A 437 7.05 -0.50 7.24
C GLY A 437 6.17 -1.10 8.34
N VAL A 438 6.17 -2.41 8.58
CA VAL A 438 5.20 -3.05 9.49
C VAL A 438 5.68 -2.95 10.94
N VAL A 439 4.83 -2.43 11.82
CA VAL A 439 5.07 -2.44 13.27
C VAL A 439 4.47 -3.70 13.88
N SER A 440 5.28 -4.48 14.60
CA SER A 440 4.85 -5.74 15.20
C SER A 440 5.30 -5.97 16.64
N ASN A 441 6.26 -5.18 17.14
CA ASN A 441 6.78 -5.34 18.51
C ASN A 441 6.16 -4.29 19.45
N TYR A 442 5.43 -4.75 20.46
CA TYR A 442 4.69 -3.94 21.44
C TYR A 442 5.50 -3.69 22.73
N ALA A 443 6.72 -4.22 22.82
CA ALA A 443 7.55 -4.07 24.00
C ALA A 443 7.84 -2.57 24.25
N LYS A 444 7.58 -2.12 25.48
CA LYS A 444 7.88 -0.75 25.95
C LYS A 444 9.36 -0.63 26.34
N THR A 445 10.23 -0.97 25.40
CA THR A 445 11.69 -1.03 25.56
C THR A 445 12.42 -0.18 24.53
N LYS A 446 13.70 0.08 24.77
CA LYS A 446 14.64 0.78 23.90
C LYS A 446 16.03 0.15 24.00
N LEU A 447 16.92 0.48 23.06
CA LEU A 447 18.34 0.20 23.17
C LEU A 447 19.02 1.35 23.93
N ASP A 448 19.89 1.03 24.89
CA ASP A 448 20.77 2.00 25.52
C ASP A 448 22.01 2.30 24.66
N ASP A 449 22.87 3.22 25.10
CA ASP A 449 24.08 3.63 24.37
C ASP A 449 25.08 2.47 24.12
N LYS A 450 24.91 1.34 24.81
CA LYS A 450 25.72 0.12 24.64
C LYS A 450 25.01 -0.93 23.77
N GLY A 451 23.87 -0.58 23.18
CA GLY A 451 23.04 -1.47 22.37
C GLY A 451 22.27 -2.51 23.18
N LYS A 452 22.17 -2.37 24.51
CA LYS A 452 21.42 -3.30 25.35
C LYS A 452 19.96 -2.88 25.42
N GLU A 453 19.05 -3.84 25.28
CA GLU A 453 17.62 -3.61 25.47
C GLU A 453 17.27 -3.36 26.95
N VAL A 454 16.61 -2.24 27.21
CA VAL A 454 16.18 -1.77 28.53
C VAL A 454 14.74 -1.24 28.47
N ALA A 455 14.05 -1.20 29.61
CA ALA A 455 12.72 -0.60 29.69
C ALA A 455 12.78 0.93 29.48
N GLY A 456 11.77 1.48 28.79
CA GLY A 456 11.63 2.91 28.56
C GLY A 456 11.54 3.29 27.08
N SER A 457 11.19 4.56 26.83
CA SER A 457 11.07 5.13 25.49
C SER A 457 12.34 5.88 25.08
N TYR A 458 12.57 6.01 23.77
CA TYR A 458 13.58 6.91 23.23
C TYR A 458 13.21 8.39 23.45
N GLY A 459 11.92 8.70 23.39
CA GLY A 459 11.36 10.03 23.53
C GLY A 459 9.94 10.07 22.97
N GLY A 460 9.34 11.26 22.90
CA GLY A 460 8.03 11.44 22.26
C GLY A 460 8.15 11.76 20.77
N HIS A 461 7.08 11.54 20.01
CA HIS A 461 7.02 11.86 18.58
C HIS A 461 5.61 12.26 18.14
N ALA A 462 5.52 12.91 16.98
CA ALA A 462 4.27 13.29 16.35
C ALA A 462 4.26 12.87 14.87
N VAL A 463 3.16 12.28 14.41
CA VAL A 463 2.99 11.77 13.04
C VAL A 463 1.58 12.04 12.52
N GLN A 464 1.36 11.76 11.24
CA GLN A 464 0.04 11.75 10.63
C GLN A 464 -0.44 10.32 10.41
N ILE A 465 -1.68 10.01 10.77
CA ILE A 465 -2.39 8.83 10.29
C ILE A 465 -3.24 9.25 9.08
N VAL A 466 -2.97 8.62 7.94
CA VAL A 466 -3.50 9.02 6.63
C VAL A 466 -4.38 7.96 5.98
N GLY A 467 -4.51 6.78 6.58
CA GLY A 467 -5.36 5.72 6.05
C GLY A 467 -5.53 4.57 7.02
N PHE A 468 -6.39 3.62 6.64
CA PHE A 468 -6.63 2.41 7.40
C PHE A 468 -6.92 1.24 6.44
N LEU A 469 -6.37 0.07 6.75
CA LEU A 469 -6.60 -1.19 6.06
C LEU A 469 -7.14 -2.21 7.08
N SER A 470 -8.38 -2.67 6.91
CA SER A 470 -8.93 -3.68 7.82
C SER A 470 -8.34 -5.08 7.57
N ASN A 471 -8.39 -5.95 8.58
CA ASN A 471 -7.97 -7.35 8.40
C ASN A 471 -8.81 -8.06 7.32
N GLU A 472 -10.09 -7.72 7.22
CA GLU A 472 -10.99 -8.19 6.16
C GLU A 472 -10.56 -7.70 4.78
N ASP A 473 -10.15 -6.43 4.65
CA ASP A 473 -9.66 -5.90 3.38
C ASP A 473 -8.40 -6.64 2.94
N MET A 474 -7.44 -6.87 3.84
CA MET A 474 -6.18 -7.53 3.48
C MET A 474 -6.36 -9.03 3.18
N SER A 475 -7.18 -9.73 3.97
CA SER A 475 -7.44 -11.17 3.80
C SER A 475 -8.13 -11.50 2.48
N GLN A 476 -9.03 -10.64 2.00
CA GLN A 476 -9.67 -10.78 0.68
C GLN A 476 -8.68 -10.81 -0.49
N PHE A 477 -7.47 -10.33 -0.26
CA PHE A 477 -6.44 -10.19 -1.27
C PHE A 477 -5.21 -11.07 -1.01
N GLY A 478 -5.32 -12.03 -0.08
CA GLY A 478 -4.26 -12.98 0.25
C GLY A 478 -3.02 -12.32 0.87
N GLN A 479 -3.18 -11.14 1.48
CA GLN A 479 -2.12 -10.46 2.23
C GLN A 479 -2.46 -10.54 3.72
N THR A 480 -1.63 -11.18 4.53
CA THR A 480 -1.81 -11.20 6.00
C THR A 480 -0.47 -11.16 6.70
N PRO A 481 0.07 -9.97 7.00
CA PRO A 481 0.55 -9.78 8.36
C PRO A 481 -0.71 -9.81 9.24
N ASN A 482 -0.90 -10.84 10.08
CA ASN A 482 -1.96 -10.85 11.07
C ASN A 482 -1.36 -10.42 12.41
N ILE A 483 -1.49 -9.13 12.70
CA ILE A 483 -1.17 -8.51 13.98
C ILE A 483 -2.50 -7.87 14.41
N GLY A 484 -2.90 -8.01 15.68
CA GLY A 484 -4.28 -7.87 16.16
C GLY A 484 -4.98 -6.52 15.95
N GLY A 485 -6.09 -6.30 16.66
CA GLY A 485 -6.74 -4.98 16.72
C GLY A 485 -7.66 -4.58 15.56
N GLY A 486 -7.92 -5.46 14.58
CA GLY A 486 -8.92 -5.23 13.52
C GLY A 486 -8.41 -4.52 12.26
N GLY A 487 -7.10 -4.27 12.15
CA GLY A 487 -6.46 -3.72 10.96
C GLY A 487 -5.27 -2.82 11.29
N TYR A 488 -4.81 -2.12 10.26
CA TYR A 488 -3.59 -1.31 10.27
C TYR A 488 -3.90 0.13 9.89
N PHE A 489 -3.47 1.05 10.74
CA PHE A 489 -3.34 2.44 10.36
C PHE A 489 -2.13 2.64 9.45
N ILE A 490 -2.30 3.46 8.42
CA ILE A 490 -1.21 3.94 7.56
C ILE A 490 -0.72 5.25 8.16
N VAL A 491 0.49 5.23 8.71
CA VAL A 491 1.17 6.36 9.32
C VAL A 491 2.15 6.96 8.32
N LYS A 492 2.05 8.26 8.07
CA LYS A 492 3.02 9.05 7.33
C LYS A 492 4.00 9.70 8.33
N ASN A 493 5.26 9.30 8.27
CA ASN A 493 6.32 9.80 9.15
C ASN A 493 7.07 11.00 8.52
N SER A 494 7.94 11.65 9.30
CA SER A 494 8.76 12.81 8.92
C SER A 494 10.26 12.52 8.98
N TRP A 495 10.67 11.26 8.84
CA TRP A 495 12.08 10.81 8.86
C TRP A 495 12.65 10.55 7.45
N GLY A 496 12.00 11.08 6.41
CA GLY A 496 12.40 10.90 5.03
C GLY A 496 12.13 9.50 4.45
N CYS A 497 12.52 9.29 3.19
CA CYS A 497 12.18 8.10 2.43
C CYS A 497 12.86 6.80 2.91
N GLY A 498 13.92 6.89 3.70
CA GLY A 498 14.66 5.72 4.20
C GLY A 498 13.98 5.03 5.38
N ALA A 499 13.06 5.71 6.06
CA ALA A 499 12.36 5.17 7.21
C ALA A 499 11.16 4.30 6.80
N GLY A 500 11.06 3.09 7.35
CA GLY A 500 9.95 2.18 7.06
C GLY A 500 9.79 1.88 5.56
N ASP A 501 8.54 1.85 5.07
CA ASP A 501 8.24 1.64 3.66
C ASP A 501 8.13 2.97 2.91
N GLY A 502 9.26 3.55 2.53
CA GLY A 502 9.27 4.84 1.81
C GLY A 502 8.71 6.00 2.64
N GLY A 503 8.95 5.99 3.95
CA GLY A 503 8.43 6.96 4.91
C GLY A 503 7.08 6.60 5.55
N PHE A 504 6.46 5.50 5.13
CA PHE A 504 5.19 5.02 5.66
C PHE A 504 5.38 3.86 6.62
N TYR A 505 4.57 3.87 7.67
CA TYR A 505 4.52 2.85 8.72
C TYR A 505 3.10 2.27 8.75
N TYR A 506 3.01 0.96 8.97
CA TYR A 506 1.77 0.20 9.04
C TYR A 506 1.58 -0.28 10.47
N VAL A 507 0.76 0.45 11.21
CA VAL A 507 0.67 0.33 12.67
C VAL A 507 -0.66 -0.34 13.03
N PRO A 508 -0.66 -1.51 13.69
CA PRO A 508 -1.88 -2.16 14.12
C PRO A 508 -2.76 -1.27 15.00
N ALA A 509 -4.08 -1.40 14.89
CA ALA A 509 -5.01 -0.58 15.66
C ALA A 509 -4.90 -0.81 17.17
N ASP A 510 -4.61 -2.03 17.61
CA ASP A 510 -4.34 -2.32 19.03
C ASP A 510 -2.99 -1.73 19.50
N TYR A 511 -1.98 -1.64 18.63
CA TYR A 511 -0.74 -0.90 18.91
C TYR A 511 -1.04 0.56 19.17
N VAL A 512 -1.80 1.21 18.27
CA VAL A 512 -2.23 2.61 18.46
C VAL A 512 -2.98 2.76 19.78
N SER A 513 -3.97 1.92 20.05
CA SER A 513 -4.77 2.02 21.28
C SER A 513 -3.98 1.79 22.59
N SER A 514 -2.87 1.05 22.53
CA SER A 514 -2.09 0.66 23.72
C SER A 514 -0.84 1.52 23.95
N ILE A 515 -0.30 2.12 22.89
CA ILE A 515 0.97 2.87 22.92
C ILE A 515 0.78 4.36 22.64
N PHE A 516 -0.17 4.78 21.81
CA PHE A 516 -0.29 6.20 21.48
C PHE A 516 -0.93 7.00 22.63
N ASP A 517 -0.54 8.27 22.74
CA ASP A 517 -1.02 9.17 23.79
C ASP A 517 -2.36 9.82 23.41
N SER A 518 -2.45 10.31 22.17
CA SER A 518 -3.65 11.03 21.70
C SER A 518 -3.79 11.02 20.18
N LEU A 519 -5.02 11.25 19.73
CA LEU A 519 -5.37 11.48 18.33
C LEU A 519 -6.25 12.72 18.21
N SER A 520 -5.96 13.56 17.22
CA SER A 520 -6.73 14.77 16.90
C SER A 520 -6.99 14.90 15.40
N VAL A 521 -7.95 15.72 15.01
CA VAL A 521 -8.21 16.08 13.60
C VAL A 521 -8.32 17.59 13.44
N LEU A 522 -8.10 18.08 12.22
CA LEU A 522 -8.43 19.45 11.88
C LEU A 522 -9.96 19.65 11.86
N ASN A 523 -10.42 20.75 12.45
CA ASN A 523 -11.80 21.21 12.37
C ASN A 523 -11.96 22.07 11.11
N PHE A 524 -12.54 21.48 10.08
CA PHE A 524 -12.91 22.16 8.84
C PHE A 524 -14.25 21.65 8.33
N ASP A 525 -14.91 22.48 7.54
CA ASP A 525 -16.25 22.20 7.02
C ASP A 525 -16.31 20.97 6.08
N GLY A 526 -17.53 20.54 5.76
CA GLY A 526 -17.77 19.37 4.90
C GLY A 526 -17.47 19.56 3.41
N ARG A 527 -16.90 20.70 2.96
CA ARG A 527 -16.63 20.92 1.53
C ARG A 527 -15.68 19.85 0.99
N ARG A 528 -15.96 19.39 -0.23
CA ARG A 528 -15.11 18.47 -0.99
C ARG A 528 -14.93 19.01 -2.39
N SER A 529 -13.69 19.06 -2.84
CA SER A 529 -13.35 19.49 -4.18
C SER A 529 -13.86 18.51 -5.25
N GLU A 530 -13.96 18.96 -6.50
CA GLU A 530 -14.33 18.07 -7.61
C GLU A 530 -13.31 16.94 -7.80
N ALA A 531 -12.02 17.18 -7.57
CA ALA A 531 -11.01 16.13 -7.62
C ALA A 531 -11.24 15.07 -6.53
N TRP A 532 -11.60 15.49 -5.30
CA TRP A 532 -12.01 14.54 -4.25
C TRP A 532 -13.21 13.72 -4.69
N LYS A 533 -14.29 14.39 -5.14
CA LYS A 533 -15.51 13.70 -5.59
C LYS A 533 -15.23 12.71 -6.71
N GLN A 534 -14.41 13.08 -7.70
CA GLN A 534 -14.00 12.21 -8.81
C GLN A 534 -13.20 11.01 -8.33
N GLU A 535 -12.18 11.21 -7.48
CA GLU A 535 -11.39 10.11 -6.93
C GLU A 535 -12.29 9.16 -6.12
N GLN A 536 -13.21 9.67 -5.30
CA GLN A 536 -14.09 8.81 -4.50
C GLN A 536 -15.15 8.10 -5.36
N ALA A 537 -15.61 8.71 -6.45
CA ALA A 537 -16.58 8.11 -7.38
C ALA A 537 -15.96 6.99 -8.24
N ALA A 538 -14.66 7.07 -8.47
CA ALA A 538 -13.91 6.24 -9.39
C ALA A 538 -12.58 5.82 -8.77
N PRO A 539 -12.62 5.16 -7.62
CA PRO A 539 -11.42 5.06 -6.82
C PRO A 539 -10.43 4.19 -7.59
N GLY A 540 -9.23 4.72 -7.83
CA GLY A 540 -8.21 4.10 -8.70
C GLY A 540 -8.60 3.90 -10.18
N GLY A 541 -9.78 4.38 -10.62
CA GLY A 541 -10.35 4.22 -11.96
C GLY A 541 -11.90 4.20 -12.04
N SER A 542 -12.57 4.79 -13.06
CA SER A 542 -14.04 5.01 -13.11
C SER A 542 -14.87 4.11 -14.01
N GLU A 543 -14.26 3.53 -15.04
CA GLU A 543 -15.01 3.00 -16.17
C GLU A 543 -15.60 1.61 -15.87
N ALA A 544 -16.49 1.10 -16.72
CA ALA A 544 -17.03 -0.25 -16.55
C ALA A 544 -16.13 -1.32 -17.14
N PRO A 545 -16.09 -2.53 -16.53
CA PRO A 545 -15.58 -3.70 -17.23
C PRO A 545 -16.37 -3.88 -18.53
N LYS A 546 -15.69 -4.22 -19.60
CA LYS A 546 -16.30 -4.59 -20.88
C LYS A 546 -16.24 -6.10 -21.03
N ILE A 547 -17.40 -6.72 -21.26
CA ILE A 547 -17.52 -8.14 -21.58
C ILE A 547 -17.71 -8.29 -23.08
N THR A 548 -16.87 -9.10 -23.72
CA THR A 548 -16.98 -9.45 -25.13
C THR A 548 -17.19 -10.96 -25.25
N ILE A 549 -18.32 -11.38 -25.81
CA ILE A 549 -18.55 -12.78 -26.17
C ILE A 549 -17.88 -13.06 -27.51
N LYS A 550 -16.99 -14.05 -27.56
CA LYS A 550 -16.25 -14.45 -28.77
C LYS A 550 -17.02 -15.47 -29.60
N THR A 551 -17.75 -16.37 -28.94
CA THR A 551 -18.48 -17.47 -29.59
C THR A 551 -19.85 -17.65 -28.95
N ASN A 552 -20.92 -17.54 -29.74
CA ASN A 552 -22.30 -17.77 -29.29
C ASN A 552 -23.18 -18.28 -30.46
N PRO A 553 -23.77 -19.48 -30.40
CA PRO A 553 -23.59 -20.48 -29.35
C PRO A 553 -22.19 -21.12 -29.40
N ALA A 554 -21.61 -21.38 -28.24
CA ALA A 554 -20.42 -22.21 -28.11
C ALA A 554 -20.83 -23.69 -28.04
N THR A 555 -20.05 -24.57 -28.65
CA THR A 555 -20.27 -26.03 -28.60
C THR A 555 -19.17 -26.66 -27.77
N VAL A 556 -19.55 -27.48 -26.79
CA VAL A 556 -18.60 -28.23 -25.95
C VAL A 556 -19.03 -29.68 -25.84
N GLN A 557 -18.07 -30.56 -25.57
CA GLN A 557 -18.29 -32.00 -25.54
C GLN A 557 -18.77 -32.45 -24.15
N LEU A 558 -19.78 -33.33 -24.13
CA LEU A 558 -20.22 -34.03 -22.92
C LEU A 558 -19.04 -34.79 -22.26
N ARG A 559 -18.91 -34.73 -20.93
CA ARG A 559 -17.86 -35.42 -20.14
C ARG A 559 -16.40 -35.07 -20.49
N VAL A 560 -16.15 -34.08 -21.33
CA VAL A 560 -14.80 -33.59 -21.65
C VAL A 560 -14.53 -32.28 -20.94
N GLU A 561 -13.40 -32.19 -20.24
CA GLU A 561 -12.98 -30.92 -19.62
C GLU A 561 -12.72 -29.88 -20.72
N THR A 562 -13.44 -28.77 -20.66
CA THR A 562 -13.31 -27.66 -21.60
C THR A 562 -13.05 -26.38 -20.84
N ASN A 563 -12.05 -25.59 -21.27
CA ASN A 563 -11.83 -24.26 -20.73
C ASN A 563 -12.82 -23.25 -21.36
N LEU A 564 -13.82 -22.83 -20.60
CA LEU A 564 -14.86 -21.90 -21.05
C LEU A 564 -14.35 -20.46 -21.25
N ALA A 565 -13.21 -20.10 -20.67
CA ALA A 565 -12.60 -18.78 -20.83
C ALA A 565 -12.26 -18.47 -22.31
N GLN A 566 -12.15 -19.49 -23.16
CA GLN A 566 -11.91 -19.31 -24.60
C GLN A 566 -13.08 -18.62 -25.32
N PHE A 567 -14.30 -18.64 -24.77
CA PHE A 567 -15.51 -18.15 -25.45
C PHE A 567 -15.88 -16.70 -25.11
N PHE A 568 -15.17 -16.07 -24.18
CA PHE A 568 -15.41 -14.68 -23.80
C PHE A 568 -14.11 -13.96 -23.46
N GLN A 569 -14.21 -12.64 -23.29
CA GLN A 569 -13.14 -11.79 -22.79
C GLN A 569 -13.74 -10.76 -21.85
N ILE A 570 -13.00 -10.43 -20.80
CA ILE A 570 -13.30 -9.31 -19.92
C ILE A 570 -12.11 -8.37 -19.96
N THR A 571 -12.38 -7.09 -20.22
CA THR A 571 -11.36 -6.04 -20.26
C THR A 571 -11.80 -4.90 -19.36
N HIS A 572 -10.86 -4.18 -18.76
CA HIS A 572 -11.12 -2.93 -18.04
C HIS A 572 -10.04 -1.92 -18.42
N PRO A 573 -10.36 -0.64 -18.62
CA PRO A 573 -9.39 0.37 -19.04
C PRO A 573 -8.28 0.62 -18.00
N VAL A 574 -8.57 0.40 -16.72
CA VAL A 574 -7.65 0.70 -15.60
C VAL A 574 -7.51 -0.42 -14.55
N ALA A 575 -8.31 -1.48 -14.62
CA ALA A 575 -8.25 -2.59 -13.64
C ALA A 575 -7.42 -3.74 -14.18
N LYS A 576 -6.59 -4.36 -13.33
CA LYS A 576 -5.85 -5.61 -13.65
C LYS A 576 -6.56 -6.88 -13.17
N SER A 577 -7.54 -6.73 -12.29
CA SER A 577 -8.42 -7.80 -11.82
C SER A 577 -9.80 -7.21 -11.52
N VAL A 578 -10.83 -7.97 -11.84
CA VAL A 578 -12.25 -7.64 -11.62
C VAL A 578 -12.92 -8.82 -10.93
N ASN A 579 -14.02 -8.63 -10.23
CA ASN A 579 -14.79 -9.76 -9.71
C ASN A 579 -15.67 -10.31 -10.84
N LEU A 580 -15.48 -11.58 -11.22
CA LEU A 580 -16.32 -12.27 -12.21
C LEU A 580 -17.19 -13.32 -11.52
N SER A 581 -18.47 -13.33 -11.88
CA SER A 581 -19.39 -14.44 -11.66
C SER A 581 -19.86 -15.03 -12.99
N VAL A 582 -19.86 -16.36 -13.09
CA VAL A 582 -20.40 -17.11 -14.23
C VAL A 582 -21.43 -18.10 -13.70
N THR A 583 -22.66 -18.02 -14.21
CA THR A 583 -23.79 -18.87 -13.80
C THR A 583 -24.41 -19.58 -14.99
N SER A 584 -24.85 -20.82 -14.78
CA SER A 584 -25.61 -21.63 -15.73
C SER A 584 -27.06 -21.72 -15.25
N ASN A 585 -28.01 -21.66 -16.18
CA ASN A 585 -29.42 -21.89 -15.89
C ASN A 585 -29.74 -23.33 -15.46
N LEU A 586 -28.84 -24.29 -15.72
CA LEU A 586 -29.03 -25.70 -15.37
C LEU A 586 -28.03 -26.20 -14.31
N ASP A 587 -26.82 -25.65 -14.28
CA ASP A 587 -25.72 -26.17 -13.44
C ASP A 587 -25.36 -25.25 -12.27
N GLY A 588 -26.10 -24.14 -12.09
CA GLY A 588 -25.85 -23.18 -11.02
C GLY A 588 -24.59 -22.35 -11.22
N THR A 589 -23.89 -22.00 -10.13
CA THR A 589 -22.72 -21.12 -10.20
C THR A 589 -21.49 -21.90 -10.69
N LEU A 590 -21.00 -21.53 -11.87
CA LEU A 590 -19.82 -22.14 -12.46
C LEU A 590 -18.53 -21.45 -12.01
N TYR A 591 -18.54 -20.17 -11.67
CA TYR A 591 -17.35 -19.45 -11.18
C TYR A 591 -17.77 -18.22 -10.39
N SER A 592 -17.02 -17.87 -9.34
CA SER A 592 -17.18 -16.63 -8.60
C SER A 592 -15.85 -16.27 -7.92
N GLY A 593 -15.22 -15.17 -8.32
CA GLY A 593 -13.91 -14.80 -7.78
C GLY A 593 -13.19 -13.69 -8.55
N GLY A 594 -11.95 -13.43 -8.17
CA GLY A 594 -11.08 -12.47 -8.85
C GLY A 594 -10.65 -12.98 -10.23
N TRP A 595 -10.93 -12.19 -11.26
CA TRP A 595 -10.70 -12.51 -12.66
C TRP A 595 -9.76 -11.51 -13.30
N SER A 596 -8.67 -12.02 -13.85
CA SER A 596 -7.66 -11.19 -14.51
C SER A 596 -8.22 -10.55 -15.77
N THR A 597 -8.06 -9.23 -15.89
CA THR A 597 -8.32 -8.46 -17.11
C THR A 597 -7.03 -8.14 -17.88
N ASP A 598 -5.90 -8.71 -17.45
CA ASP A 598 -4.58 -8.52 -18.04
C ASP A 598 -4.40 -9.35 -19.32
N GLN A 599 -4.20 -8.67 -20.45
CA GLN A 599 -4.01 -9.28 -21.77
C GLN A 599 -2.61 -9.89 -21.97
N SER A 600 -1.66 -9.64 -21.06
CA SER A 600 -0.25 -10.04 -21.16
C SER A 600 0.16 -11.18 -20.21
N SER A 601 -0.77 -11.71 -19.40
CA SER A 601 -0.50 -12.78 -18.45
C SER A 601 -0.02 -14.07 -19.16
N LEU A 602 1.14 -14.59 -18.74
CA LEU A 602 1.75 -15.84 -19.23
C LEU A 602 0.83 -17.07 -19.11
N PHE A 603 -0.08 -17.04 -18.13
CA PHE A 603 -1.19 -17.97 -17.99
C PHE A 603 -2.47 -17.12 -17.83
N GLY A 604 -3.24 -16.97 -18.92
CA GLY A 604 -4.53 -16.27 -18.87
C GLY A 604 -5.52 -16.97 -17.92
N PRO A 605 -6.59 -16.28 -17.47
CA PRO A 605 -7.56 -16.90 -16.56
C PRO A 605 -8.23 -18.12 -17.20
N GLU A 606 -8.24 -19.25 -16.50
CA GLU A 606 -8.87 -20.49 -16.96
C GLU A 606 -10.19 -20.75 -16.22
N LEU A 607 -11.21 -21.18 -16.97
CA LEU A 607 -12.47 -21.69 -16.44
C LEU A 607 -12.74 -23.09 -17.00
N LYS A 608 -11.99 -24.08 -16.51
CA LYS A 608 -12.12 -25.49 -16.90
C LYS A 608 -13.40 -26.10 -16.32
N ARG A 609 -14.28 -26.64 -17.17
CA ARG A 609 -15.53 -27.28 -16.73
C ARG A 609 -15.81 -28.55 -17.53
N THR A 610 -16.33 -29.55 -16.85
CA THR A 610 -16.80 -30.81 -17.42
C THR A 610 -18.30 -30.91 -17.18
N PHE A 611 -19.09 -31.01 -18.25
CA PHE A 611 -20.54 -31.13 -18.16
C PHE A 611 -20.98 -32.58 -18.24
N THR A 612 -22.00 -32.96 -17.47
CA THR A 612 -22.46 -34.35 -17.33
C THR A 612 -23.81 -34.62 -18.02
N SER A 613 -24.45 -33.59 -18.58
CA SER A 613 -25.73 -33.72 -19.30
C SER A 613 -25.71 -32.98 -20.65
N VAL A 614 -26.38 -33.57 -21.63
CA VAL A 614 -26.61 -32.96 -22.95
C VAL A 614 -27.64 -31.85 -22.87
N GLY A 615 -27.55 -30.90 -23.80
CA GLY A 615 -28.52 -29.81 -23.93
C GLY A 615 -27.88 -28.43 -23.99
N SER A 616 -28.74 -27.44 -24.26
CA SER A 616 -28.33 -26.03 -24.31
C SER A 616 -28.49 -25.40 -22.93
N ARG A 617 -27.43 -24.76 -22.46
CA ARG A 617 -27.45 -23.94 -21.24
C ARG A 617 -27.04 -22.52 -21.56
N THR A 618 -27.73 -21.57 -20.95
CA THR A 618 -27.37 -20.15 -21.04
C THR A 618 -26.43 -19.85 -19.89
N LEU A 619 -25.20 -19.45 -20.23
CA LEU A 619 -24.24 -18.94 -19.27
C LEU A 619 -24.37 -17.43 -19.18
N THR A 620 -24.53 -16.92 -17.96
CA THR A 620 -24.57 -15.49 -17.67
C THR A 620 -23.28 -15.10 -16.97
N LEU A 621 -22.56 -14.15 -17.57
CA LEU A 621 -21.38 -13.53 -17.01
C LEU A 621 -21.74 -12.20 -16.36
N LEU A 622 -21.12 -11.93 -15.22
CA LEU A 622 -21.21 -10.66 -14.52
C LEU A 622 -19.82 -10.26 -14.06
N ALA A 623 -19.26 -9.21 -14.64
CA ALA A 623 -17.94 -8.67 -14.31
C ALA A 623 -18.10 -7.34 -13.56
N LYS A 624 -17.37 -7.17 -12.45
CA LYS A 624 -17.46 -5.99 -11.57
C LYS A 624 -16.08 -5.42 -11.22
N TYR A 625 -15.90 -4.11 -11.35
CA TYR A 625 -14.73 -3.37 -10.86
C TYR A 625 -15.17 -2.10 -10.16
N GLY A 626 -14.82 -1.94 -8.88
CA GLY A 626 -15.42 -0.89 -8.05
C GLY A 626 -16.95 -1.02 -8.09
N ASN A 627 -17.64 0.05 -8.50
CA ASN A 627 -19.10 0.09 -8.68
C ASN A 627 -19.57 -0.18 -10.11
N SER A 628 -18.65 -0.24 -11.05
CA SER A 628 -18.98 -0.39 -12.45
C SER A 628 -19.04 -1.88 -12.80
N GLN A 629 -20.10 -2.28 -13.50
CA GLN A 629 -20.33 -3.68 -13.85
C GLN A 629 -20.81 -3.81 -15.29
N ALA A 630 -20.53 -4.95 -15.88
CA ALA A 630 -21.14 -5.37 -17.12
C ALA A 630 -21.66 -6.80 -16.98
N SER A 631 -22.72 -7.10 -17.72
CA SER A 631 -23.24 -8.46 -17.85
C SER A 631 -23.44 -8.80 -19.31
N SER A 632 -23.24 -10.06 -19.63
CA SER A 632 -23.52 -10.62 -20.94
C SER A 632 -23.82 -12.10 -20.79
N SER A 633 -24.58 -12.66 -21.71
CA SER A 633 -24.91 -14.09 -21.70
C SER A 633 -24.63 -14.72 -23.05
N PHE A 634 -24.24 -15.99 -23.03
CA PHE A 634 -24.05 -16.78 -24.23
C PHE A 634 -24.51 -18.21 -23.99
N VAL A 635 -24.89 -18.88 -25.08
CA VAL A 635 -25.38 -20.27 -25.01
C VAL A 635 -24.20 -21.21 -25.18
N VAL A 636 -24.10 -22.20 -24.29
CA VAL A 636 -23.24 -23.37 -24.43
C VAL A 636 -24.11 -24.56 -24.77
N LYS A 637 -23.89 -25.15 -25.95
CA LYS A 637 -24.51 -26.39 -26.41
C LYS A 637 -23.59 -27.55 -26.03
N VAL A 638 -24.02 -28.38 -25.08
CA VAL A 638 -23.37 -29.67 -24.87
C VAL A 638 -23.97 -30.71 -25.77
N ILE A 639 -23.09 -31.26 -26.59
CA ILE A 639 -23.41 -32.32 -27.53
C ILE A 639 -22.75 -33.61 -27.08
N ASN A 640 -23.42 -34.71 -27.41
CA ASN A 640 -22.82 -36.01 -27.49
C ASN A 640 -22.38 -36.23 -28.95
N THR A 641 -21.10 -36.47 -29.20
CA THR A 641 -20.57 -36.72 -30.54
C THR A 641 -20.55 -38.22 -30.78
N PRO A 642 -21.09 -38.71 -31.91
CA PRO A 642 -21.05 -40.13 -32.19
C PRO A 642 -19.62 -40.69 -32.19
N PRO A 643 -19.43 -41.96 -31.79
CA PRO A 643 -18.12 -42.60 -31.81
C PRO A 643 -17.55 -42.62 -33.24
N THR A 644 -16.24 -42.47 -33.37
CA THR A 644 -15.56 -42.71 -34.65
C THR A 644 -15.18 -44.17 -34.73
N LEU A 645 -15.66 -44.86 -35.78
CA LEU A 645 -15.41 -46.27 -36.03
C LEU A 645 -14.53 -46.40 -37.29
N ASN A 646 -13.35 -47.01 -37.12
CA ASN A 646 -12.48 -47.41 -38.22
C ASN A 646 -12.22 -48.92 -38.14
N LEU A 647 -12.05 -49.57 -39.30
CA LEU A 647 -11.74 -51.00 -39.38
C LEU A 647 -10.29 -51.20 -39.78
N GLN A 648 -9.56 -52.01 -39.02
CA GLN A 648 -8.21 -52.49 -39.31
C GLN A 648 -8.27 -53.96 -39.72
N TYR A 649 -7.76 -54.25 -40.91
CA TYR A 649 -7.70 -55.56 -41.53
C TYR A 649 -6.52 -55.58 -42.51
N GLY A 650 -6.06 -56.76 -42.94
CA GLY A 650 -4.91 -56.89 -43.83
C GLY A 650 -4.90 -58.21 -44.60
N GLY A 651 -4.34 -58.18 -45.81
CA GLY A 651 -4.36 -59.30 -46.76
C GLY A 651 -5.72 -59.51 -47.42
N ASP A 652 -5.77 -60.41 -48.40
CA ASP A 652 -7.02 -60.78 -49.08
C ASP A 652 -7.69 -61.95 -48.35
N PRO A 653 -9.00 -61.88 -48.04
CA PRO A 653 -9.70 -62.98 -47.39
C PRO A 653 -9.91 -64.15 -48.34
N HIS A 654 -9.79 -65.38 -47.83
CA HIS A 654 -10.10 -66.60 -48.57
C HIS A 654 -11.35 -67.29 -48.01
N GLN A 655 -12.13 -67.93 -48.89
CA GLN A 655 -13.33 -68.67 -48.51
C GLN A 655 -12.98 -69.79 -47.52
N GLY A 656 -13.75 -69.88 -46.43
CA GLY A 656 -13.59 -70.91 -45.40
C GLY A 656 -12.50 -70.62 -44.34
N GLU A 657 -11.70 -69.56 -44.50
CA GLU A 657 -10.71 -69.14 -43.51
C GLU A 657 -11.25 -68.02 -42.60
N ALA A 658 -10.82 -68.04 -41.33
CA ALA A 658 -11.18 -67.01 -40.37
C ALA A 658 -10.35 -65.73 -40.62
N TYR A 659 -11.00 -64.67 -41.10
CA TYR A 659 -10.37 -63.40 -41.42
C TYR A 659 -10.57 -62.38 -40.29
N PRO A 660 -9.54 -62.02 -39.52
CA PRO A 660 -9.68 -61.13 -38.37
C PRO A 660 -9.86 -59.67 -38.82
N ILE A 661 -10.88 -59.02 -38.28
CA ILE A 661 -11.13 -57.59 -38.46
C ILE A 661 -11.22 -56.95 -37.07
N THR A 662 -10.50 -55.85 -36.87
CA THR A 662 -10.50 -55.11 -35.60
C THR A 662 -11.13 -53.74 -35.79
N ALA A 663 -12.16 -53.44 -35.01
CA ALA A 663 -12.74 -52.11 -34.89
C ALA A 663 -11.87 -51.25 -33.95
N LEU A 664 -11.30 -50.18 -34.51
CA LEU A 664 -10.62 -49.12 -33.78
C LEU A 664 -11.64 -48.00 -33.52
N ILE A 665 -12.12 -47.94 -32.29
CA ILE A 665 -13.18 -47.02 -31.89
C ILE A 665 -12.57 -45.92 -31.04
N THR A 666 -12.91 -44.68 -31.33
CA THR A 666 -12.56 -43.53 -30.48
C THR A 666 -13.77 -42.65 -30.31
N ASP A 667 -14.09 -42.29 -29.08
CA ASP A 667 -15.18 -41.39 -28.76
C ASP A 667 -14.64 -40.25 -27.88
N PRO A 668 -14.81 -38.97 -28.29
CA PRO A 668 -14.41 -37.83 -27.47
C PRO A 668 -15.11 -37.79 -26.10
N ASN A 669 -16.36 -38.24 -26.01
CA ASN A 669 -17.23 -38.17 -24.83
C ASN A 669 -17.14 -39.43 -23.96
N GLU A 670 -16.63 -40.55 -24.50
CA GLU A 670 -16.49 -41.83 -23.81
C GLU A 670 -15.08 -42.44 -23.99
N PRO A 671 -14.12 -42.15 -23.09
CA PRO A 671 -12.75 -42.65 -23.21
C PRO A 671 -12.60 -44.15 -22.83
N ASP A 672 -13.62 -44.78 -22.24
CA ASP A 672 -13.58 -46.19 -21.86
C ASP A 672 -13.88 -47.10 -23.05
N ILE A 673 -12.82 -47.53 -23.74
CA ILE A 673 -12.90 -48.37 -24.92
C ILE A 673 -13.62 -49.71 -24.67
N ASN A 674 -13.55 -50.25 -23.45
CA ASN A 674 -14.15 -51.56 -23.15
C ASN A 674 -15.68 -51.49 -23.21
N LYS A 675 -16.26 -50.34 -22.83
CA LYS A 675 -17.71 -50.12 -22.92
C LYS A 675 -18.17 -50.06 -24.37
N LEU A 676 -17.48 -49.27 -25.20
CA LEU A 676 -17.76 -49.15 -26.63
C LEU A 676 -17.58 -50.50 -27.36
N CYS A 677 -16.55 -51.26 -26.99
CA CYS A 677 -16.37 -52.62 -27.52
C CYS A 677 -17.52 -53.56 -27.13
N GLY A 678 -18.03 -53.45 -25.90
CA GLY A 678 -19.16 -54.23 -25.42
C GLY A 678 -20.46 -53.98 -26.18
N THR A 679 -20.65 -52.76 -26.70
CA THR A 679 -21.83 -52.36 -27.47
C THR A 679 -21.63 -52.43 -28.99
N THR A 680 -20.43 -52.80 -29.46
CA THR A 680 -20.14 -52.93 -30.89
C THR A 680 -20.67 -54.25 -31.43
N THR A 681 -21.50 -54.17 -32.48
CA THR A 681 -22.18 -55.30 -33.11
C THR A 681 -21.72 -55.49 -34.56
N TRP A 682 -21.67 -56.74 -35.00
CA TRP A 682 -21.23 -57.13 -36.33
C TRP A 682 -22.33 -57.91 -37.06
N SER A 683 -22.44 -57.71 -38.37
CA SER A 683 -23.35 -58.48 -39.22
C SER A 683 -22.76 -58.72 -40.61
N VAL A 684 -23.10 -59.88 -41.17
CA VAL A 684 -22.71 -60.35 -42.50
C VAL A 684 -23.89 -61.05 -43.14
N ASP A 685 -23.94 -61.08 -44.46
CA ASP A 685 -25.00 -61.77 -45.20
C ASP A 685 -24.66 -63.26 -45.36
N ALA A 686 -25.66 -64.15 -45.32
CA ALA A 686 -25.44 -65.56 -45.59
C ALA A 686 -24.75 -65.78 -46.95
N PRO A 687 -23.86 -66.78 -47.12
CA PRO A 687 -23.51 -67.85 -46.17
C PRO A 687 -22.37 -67.52 -45.18
N ASP A 688 -21.99 -66.25 -45.01
CA ASP A 688 -20.85 -65.88 -44.15
C ASP A 688 -21.21 -65.99 -42.65
N THR A 689 -20.21 -66.26 -41.81
CA THR A 689 -20.38 -66.43 -40.37
C THR A 689 -19.39 -65.60 -39.56
N LEU A 690 -19.76 -65.24 -38.33
CA LEU A 690 -18.96 -64.43 -37.41
C LEU A 690 -18.52 -65.27 -36.21
N SER A 691 -17.28 -65.08 -35.76
CA SER A 691 -16.78 -65.72 -34.54
C SER A 691 -17.50 -65.21 -33.27
N ALA A 692 -18.00 -63.98 -33.29
CA ALA A 692 -18.79 -63.37 -32.24
C ALA A 692 -19.71 -62.28 -32.82
N GLY A 693 -20.89 -62.08 -32.23
CA GLY A 693 -21.82 -61.02 -32.63
C GLY A 693 -21.47 -59.64 -32.07
N THR A 694 -20.65 -59.58 -31.02
CA THR A 694 -20.25 -58.34 -30.33
C THR A 694 -18.76 -58.33 -29.99
N GLY A 695 -18.14 -57.14 -29.93
CA GLY A 695 -16.74 -56.95 -29.54
C GLY A 695 -15.94 -56.09 -30.53
N CYS A 696 -14.75 -55.62 -30.13
CA CYS A 696 -13.87 -54.82 -31.02
C CYS A 696 -12.99 -55.65 -31.95
N SER A 697 -12.90 -56.97 -31.78
CA SER A 697 -12.15 -57.83 -32.69
C SER A 697 -12.96 -59.09 -32.95
N VAL A 698 -13.28 -59.32 -34.23
CA VAL A 698 -14.10 -60.45 -34.67
C VAL A 698 -13.44 -61.04 -35.91
N SER A 699 -13.46 -62.37 -36.03
CA SER A 699 -13.07 -63.05 -37.26
C SER A 699 -14.30 -63.39 -38.08
N VAL A 700 -14.27 -63.05 -39.36
CA VAL A 700 -15.32 -63.39 -40.32
C VAL A 700 -14.86 -64.60 -41.13
N THR A 701 -15.69 -65.65 -41.20
CA THR A 701 -15.44 -66.79 -42.09
C THR A 701 -16.41 -66.70 -43.26
N PHE A 702 -15.87 -66.44 -44.45
CA PHE A 702 -16.67 -66.24 -45.65
C PHE A 702 -17.07 -67.58 -46.28
N GLY A 703 -18.37 -67.77 -46.51
CA GLY A 703 -18.94 -69.02 -47.05
C GLY A 703 -18.95 -69.05 -48.58
N ALA A 704 -18.67 -67.94 -49.26
CA ALA A 704 -18.62 -67.82 -50.71
C ALA A 704 -17.51 -66.85 -51.17
N THR A 705 -17.06 -67.00 -52.42
CA THR A 705 -16.09 -66.11 -53.08
C THR A 705 -16.77 -64.88 -53.71
N GLY A 706 -15.98 -63.85 -54.04
CA GLY A 706 -16.45 -62.60 -54.66
C GLY A 706 -16.65 -61.46 -53.65
N SER A 707 -17.28 -60.37 -54.06
CA SER A 707 -17.50 -59.18 -53.21
C SER A 707 -18.49 -59.47 -52.08
N ARG A 708 -18.03 -59.38 -50.83
CA ARG A 708 -18.81 -59.62 -49.60
C ARG A 708 -18.78 -58.40 -48.70
N GLN A 709 -19.86 -58.19 -47.95
CA GLN A 709 -20.01 -57.04 -47.05
C GLN A 709 -19.94 -57.46 -45.58
N VAL A 710 -19.16 -56.72 -44.80
CA VAL A 710 -19.15 -56.79 -43.35
C VAL A 710 -19.64 -55.45 -42.81
N ARG A 711 -20.71 -55.47 -42.01
CA ARG A 711 -21.31 -54.26 -41.43
C ARG A 711 -21.06 -54.25 -39.94
N VAL A 712 -20.52 -53.15 -39.44
CA VAL A 712 -20.12 -52.97 -38.06
C VAL A 712 -20.80 -51.72 -37.52
N THR A 713 -21.46 -51.82 -36.38
CA THR A 713 -22.11 -50.69 -35.72
C THR A 713 -21.70 -50.64 -34.26
N THR A 714 -21.31 -49.46 -33.78
CA THR A 714 -21.05 -49.21 -32.36
C THR A 714 -21.98 -48.11 -31.85
N GLN A 715 -22.30 -48.15 -30.55
CA GLN A 715 -23.16 -47.21 -29.87
C GLN A 715 -22.53 -46.77 -28.55
N ASP A 716 -22.53 -45.47 -28.28
CA ASP A 716 -22.07 -44.93 -27.01
C ASP A 716 -23.13 -45.03 -25.89
N SER A 717 -22.72 -44.71 -24.66
CA SER A 717 -23.59 -44.73 -23.48
C SER A 717 -24.78 -43.76 -23.54
N ASP A 718 -24.72 -42.75 -24.39
CA ASP A 718 -25.76 -41.72 -24.54
C ASP A 718 -26.62 -41.95 -25.82
N GLY A 719 -26.40 -43.08 -26.50
CA GLY A 719 -27.22 -43.60 -27.59
C GLY A 719 -26.79 -43.21 -29.01
N ALA A 720 -25.72 -42.42 -29.21
CA ALA A 720 -25.27 -42.08 -30.55
C ALA A 720 -24.49 -43.24 -31.19
N THR A 721 -24.64 -43.41 -32.51
CA THR A 721 -24.17 -44.59 -33.23
C THR A 721 -23.25 -44.22 -34.39
N ALA A 722 -22.34 -45.14 -34.70
CA ALA A 722 -21.56 -45.11 -35.93
C ALA A 722 -21.55 -46.48 -36.59
N THR A 723 -21.76 -46.48 -37.91
CA THR A 723 -21.81 -47.68 -38.72
C THR A 723 -20.81 -47.59 -39.86
N GLN A 724 -20.06 -48.67 -40.09
CA GLN A 724 -19.18 -48.82 -41.24
C GLN A 724 -19.53 -50.11 -41.99
N THR A 725 -19.50 -50.03 -43.32
CA THR A 725 -19.62 -51.19 -44.20
C THR A 725 -18.31 -51.39 -44.93
N LEU A 726 -17.71 -52.55 -44.76
CA LEU A 726 -16.50 -52.97 -45.44
C LEU A 726 -16.85 -53.94 -46.55
N ASN A 727 -16.45 -53.62 -47.78
CA ASN A 727 -16.55 -54.52 -48.92
C ASN A 727 -15.20 -55.21 -49.15
N LEU A 728 -15.17 -56.54 -49.08
CA LEU A 728 -13.98 -57.34 -49.33
C LEU A 728 -14.23 -58.28 -50.50
N ASN A 729 -13.24 -58.45 -51.37
CA ASN A 729 -13.29 -59.45 -52.42
C ASN A 729 -12.67 -60.75 -51.89
N VAL A 730 -13.51 -61.76 -51.65
CA VAL A 730 -13.10 -63.05 -51.08
C VAL A 730 -12.59 -63.97 -52.19
N LEU A 731 -11.37 -64.46 -52.03
CA LEU A 731 -10.70 -65.36 -52.95
C LEU A 731 -11.07 -66.84 -52.67
N PRO A 732 -10.92 -67.75 -53.64
CA PRO A 732 -11.12 -69.18 -53.42
C PRO A 732 -10.25 -69.74 -52.28
N PRO A 733 -10.65 -70.84 -51.63
CA PRO A 733 -9.85 -71.45 -50.56
C PRO A 733 -8.43 -71.70 -51.06
N PRO A 734 -7.38 -71.38 -50.28
CA PRO A 734 -6.03 -71.68 -50.70
C PRO A 734 -5.91 -73.20 -50.93
N PRO A 735 -5.23 -73.64 -52.00
CA PRO A 735 -5.19 -75.05 -52.37
C PRO A 735 -4.62 -75.89 -51.22
N GLN A 736 -5.47 -76.72 -50.58
CA GLN A 736 -5.06 -77.62 -49.49
C GLN A 736 -4.07 -78.67 -50.02
N PRO A 737 -2.93 -78.92 -49.35
CA PRO A 737 -2.01 -79.98 -49.74
C PRO A 737 -2.64 -81.36 -49.48
N LEU A 738 -2.73 -82.19 -50.53
CA LEU A 738 -3.25 -83.56 -50.44
C LEU A 738 -2.45 -84.41 -49.42
N PRO A 739 -3.12 -85.32 -48.67
CA PRO A 739 -2.44 -86.30 -47.81
C PRO A 739 -1.51 -87.18 -48.66
N GLN A 740 -0.22 -87.24 -48.28
CA GLN A 740 0.69 -88.22 -48.84
C GLN A 740 0.33 -89.60 -48.28
N ASP A 741 -0.10 -90.53 -49.14
CA ASP A 741 0.29 -91.92 -48.90
C ASP A 741 0.78 -92.63 -50.17
N HIS A 742 2.02 -93.04 -50.00
CA HIS A 742 2.93 -93.94 -50.68
C HIS A 742 2.48 -94.82 -51.86
N ARG A 743 3.47 -94.93 -52.79
CA ARG A 743 3.80 -96.01 -53.74
C ARG A 743 3.07 -95.95 -55.09
N LEU A 744 3.71 -96.06 -56.26
CA LEU A 744 5.09 -96.34 -56.69
C LEU A 744 5.16 -95.85 -58.15
N ARG A 745 6.08 -94.93 -58.46
CA ARG A 745 7.32 -95.15 -59.25
C ARG A 745 7.18 -95.58 -60.71
N GLY A 746 7.75 -94.72 -61.56
CA GLY A 746 8.59 -95.11 -62.69
C GLY A 746 7.88 -95.08 -64.05
N VAL A 747 8.49 -94.71 -65.17
CA VAL A 747 9.88 -94.44 -65.56
C VAL A 747 9.81 -93.67 -66.89
N LEU A 748 10.76 -92.75 -67.14
CA LEU A 748 11.41 -92.35 -68.41
C LEU A 748 11.84 -90.87 -68.30
N GLU A 749 13.12 -90.60 -68.01
CA GLU A 749 14.16 -90.14 -68.95
C GLU A 749 13.97 -88.68 -69.39
N GLY A 750 14.90 -87.73 -69.34
CA GLY A 750 16.31 -87.66 -68.98
C GLY A 750 16.83 -86.24 -69.32
N VAL A 751 18.05 -85.94 -68.87
CA VAL A 751 19.03 -84.98 -69.46
C VAL A 751 18.82 -83.44 -69.29
N TYR A 752 19.96 -82.77 -69.00
CA TYR A 752 20.26 -81.32 -68.89
C TYR A 752 19.92 -80.66 -67.54
N ARG A 753 20.78 -80.67 -66.50
CA ARG A 753 22.22 -80.30 -66.35
C ARG A 753 22.46 -78.76 -66.40
N TRP A 754 22.90 -78.26 -65.24
CA TRP A 754 23.72 -77.07 -64.94
C TRP A 754 23.09 -75.68 -64.71
N ALA A 755 23.60 -75.13 -63.61
CA ALA A 755 24.04 -73.75 -63.41
C ALA A 755 23.01 -72.71 -62.98
N VAL A 756 23.05 -72.42 -61.68
CA VAL A 756 23.01 -71.03 -61.18
C VAL A 756 24.31 -70.33 -61.63
N PRO A 757 24.23 -69.05 -62.01
CA PRO A 757 25.08 -68.06 -61.36
C PRO A 757 24.19 -66.98 -60.70
N LEU A 758 24.38 -66.67 -59.41
CA LEU A 758 25.33 -65.64 -58.92
C LEU A 758 24.82 -64.24 -59.34
N LEU A 759 24.61 -63.25 -58.47
CA LEU A 759 25.33 -62.85 -57.27
C LEU A 759 24.40 -62.03 -56.32
N ARG A 760 24.44 -62.20 -54.99
CA ARG A 760 25.50 -61.84 -54.00
C ARG A 760 25.41 -60.32 -53.66
N GLU A 761 25.48 -59.85 -52.41
CA GLU A 761 26.32 -60.22 -51.26
C GLU A 761 25.60 -59.93 -49.91
N ARG A 762 25.63 -60.86 -48.95
CA ARG A 762 26.65 -61.10 -47.87
C ARG A 762 26.68 -59.97 -46.85
N GLU A 763 26.94 -60.16 -45.57
CA GLU A 763 27.18 -61.22 -44.56
C GLU A 763 27.45 -60.36 -43.30
N GLY A 764 27.22 -60.74 -42.06
CA GLY A 764 26.99 -62.03 -41.43
C GLY A 764 27.20 -61.84 -39.93
N GLY A 765 27.09 -62.95 -39.19
CA GLY A 765 27.74 -63.09 -37.91
C GLY A 765 26.82 -63.06 -36.69
N GLY A 766 26.58 -64.26 -36.14
CA GLY A 766 26.60 -64.43 -34.69
C GLY A 766 25.26 -64.67 -34.02
N TRP A 767 25.09 -65.90 -33.54
CA TRP A 767 24.34 -66.17 -32.32
C TRP A 767 24.93 -65.34 -31.16
N GLN A 768 24.07 -64.78 -30.28
CA GLN A 768 24.19 -64.81 -28.80
C GLN A 768 23.01 -64.05 -28.15
N TYR A 769 22.55 -64.60 -27.03
CA TYR A 769 21.51 -64.07 -26.13
C TYR A 769 22.01 -62.82 -25.39
N HIS A 770 21.18 -61.78 -25.24
CA HIS A 770 21.22 -60.90 -24.05
C HIS A 770 19.82 -60.34 -23.72
N ARG A 771 19.63 -60.13 -22.42
CA ARG A 771 18.38 -59.92 -21.67
C ARG A 771 18.25 -58.43 -21.27
N LEU A 772 16.99 -57.93 -21.20
CA LEU A 772 16.50 -56.67 -20.58
C LEU A 772 16.98 -55.38 -21.30
N GLU A 773 16.27 -54.26 -21.37
CA GLU A 773 15.10 -53.75 -20.66
C GLU A 773 14.45 -52.61 -21.48
N ARG A 774 13.22 -52.25 -21.13
CA ARG A 774 12.38 -51.21 -21.77
C ARG A 774 12.99 -49.81 -21.65
N TYR A 775 12.77 -48.95 -22.66
CA TYR A 775 12.05 -47.66 -22.55
C TYR A 775 12.16 -46.82 -23.84
N ARG A 776 11.11 -46.00 -24.10
CA ARG A 776 11.01 -44.83 -25.01
C ARG A 776 10.90 -45.15 -26.53
N LEU A 777 10.11 -44.48 -27.38
CA LEU A 777 9.50 -43.13 -27.44
C LEU A 777 8.29 -43.10 -28.41
N TYR A 778 7.44 -42.07 -28.25
CA TYR A 778 6.26 -41.65 -29.02
C TYR A 778 6.63 -40.83 -30.30
N PRO A 779 5.69 -40.33 -31.16
CA PRO A 779 5.70 -40.55 -32.60
C PRO A 779 5.92 -39.26 -33.45
N SER A 780 6.00 -39.45 -34.78
CA SER A 780 6.12 -38.39 -35.79
C SER A 780 4.75 -37.80 -36.20
N HIS A 781 4.68 -36.47 -36.27
CA HIS A 781 3.54 -35.70 -36.78
C HIS A 781 3.69 -35.36 -38.27
N TRP A 782 2.53 -35.26 -38.93
CA TRP A 782 2.31 -34.93 -40.33
C TRP A 782 2.49 -33.44 -40.66
N ALA A 783 2.95 -33.21 -41.89
CA ALA A 783 2.97 -31.93 -42.60
C ALA A 783 1.57 -31.47 -43.04
N ARG A 784 1.39 -30.15 -43.25
CA ARG A 784 0.43 -29.57 -44.23
C ARG A 784 0.83 -28.14 -44.67
N PRO A 785 0.30 -27.64 -45.81
CA PRO A 785 1.04 -26.86 -46.82
C PRO A 785 0.46 -25.46 -47.13
N TYR A 786 1.18 -24.64 -47.91
CA TYR A 786 0.81 -24.04 -49.23
C TYR A 786 1.80 -22.89 -49.61
N PRO A 787 1.97 -22.56 -50.90
CA PRO A 787 3.10 -21.80 -51.44
C PRO A 787 2.75 -20.37 -51.89
N VAL A 788 3.75 -19.47 -52.01
CA VAL A 788 3.86 -18.39 -53.03
C VAL A 788 5.34 -17.96 -53.19
N LEU A 789 5.80 -17.93 -54.45
CA LEU A 789 6.79 -17.09 -55.16
C LEU A 789 7.62 -16.07 -54.30
N ARG A 790 8.92 -15.81 -54.48
CA ARG A 790 9.71 -15.56 -55.72
C ARG A 790 11.21 -15.37 -55.35
N ARG A 791 12.09 -15.86 -56.23
CA ARG A 791 13.44 -15.33 -56.63
C ARG A 791 14.53 -14.98 -55.58
N ASN A 792 15.61 -15.78 -55.70
CA ASN A 792 17.00 -15.41 -56.03
C ASN A 792 17.93 -14.67 -55.04
N TYR A 793 19.01 -15.42 -54.73
CA TYR A 793 20.45 -15.08 -54.83
C TYR A 793 21.29 -14.81 -53.57
N ARG A 794 22.20 -15.77 -53.35
CA ARG A 794 23.63 -15.69 -52.98
C ARG A 794 24.08 -14.98 -51.70
N GLY A 795 24.82 -15.75 -50.89
CA GLY A 795 25.93 -15.24 -50.06
C GLY A 795 26.20 -16.09 -48.82
N LYS A 796 27.16 -17.01 -48.88
CA LYS A 796 27.82 -17.72 -47.76
C LYS A 796 28.81 -16.79 -47.02
N PRO A 797 29.40 -17.19 -45.87
CA PRO A 797 29.26 -18.44 -45.11
C PRO A 797 28.43 -18.32 -43.83
#